data_AF-A0A936GIS0-F1
#
_entry.id   AF-A0A936GIS0-F1
#
_cell.length_a   1.000
_cell.length_b   1.000
_cell.length_c   1.000
_cell.angle_alpha   90.00
_cell.angle_beta   90.00
_cell.angle_gamma   90.00
#
_symmetry.space_group_name_H-M   'P 1'
#
loop_
_entity.id
_entity.type
_entity.pdbx_description
1 polymer ?
#
loop_
_entity_poly.entity_id
_entity_poly.type
_entity_poly.pdbx_seq_one_letter_code
_entity_poly.pdbx_strand_id
1 'polypeptide(L)'
;MGIILRLLLLLFAIGIARLSFAQQILTNHIGYEKSGVKLAVIQTANDDVRFNSFSVVNSGLDTVFTGTASYMGAVPGWTDRYYHSIDFTEFQQSGTFKIVADEFQSYSFSIDSNLLFTTTAYSVIDFFKSMRHPATADKSLPFHGSRTGTVDLHGGWFDATGDPGKHMSHLSYGNYTNPQQIPMVAWSMMESLELAPEGFTDKYVAVVDEIKWGLDYLMRNHDRQGYFYLAVFDNWGGSSSREICEWGQVGSDNARTANYQCAFREGGGVAIAALARAASLRLDCVGFSSDSMLSVAKQSFWHLVENNTKYCNNGIENIIDDYCALLATTELYNATKDSIYLAAAKTRVDNIIAKQHTDGWFAADKNGIRPFFHAADEGLPIVALAKFRQADSSRNESIDSAFIRWVGWYRQITDEVTNPFNYVRQYNKNYLGENAYGEAKTAFFLPHQNETGYWWQGENARLASMSAAFMYASKALYGSFNLIAHENVQYGIAQLDWILGKNPYNSCMMHGYGRNNPPAYLNGNGYAKNFKGGICNGISAKDSDEKDIDFMPYSASDWQNWRWIEQWLPHDAWFLIAVSALNNVVSGGAVYIKPPTVSIELPIPNQSFSVGDTVYIKASAADAEHTISNVVIYINNKEYVTLADSPYVTIWEATENGVVTIKAVAKNSEDKTAFAQIQIEVSGQAPFGGQVHKIPSRIEAENFDIGGSDIAYSDTEPENRAGSSYRSEEVDVEKFATGKYAIAYIETGEWLEYTVFVEQSGVYDLQVYCAGELSNSKFSFSIDGKALTKSVSVPNTGGWRVWDTIVIPIVELVRGKHILRLSFDYGAWNIDGFEFISKIPDCAGVAGGIAYTDSCGNCVGGNTERLPCRSQTIILQKGINTVATFLDDIQNSFASLFPIIDSSGMLSVTIYSESGLISPDSIQNGAIMNRTSGYLLVTEAIDTLRIYGYETTLPFEYEFKQGWNIFPFPLSAPQSIDVFFASILPIVEEIKDYQTFYNPLCPSFLSTLVLLQPGKSYLVKVSETVVLEIK
;
A
#
# COMPACT_ATOMS: atom_id res chain seq x y z
N MET A 1 34.64 59.44 3.22
CA MET A 1 35.32 58.18 3.60
C MET A 1 34.39 57.15 4.27
N GLY A 2 33.49 57.55 5.19
CA GLY A 2 32.58 56.61 5.89
C GLY A 2 31.45 55.97 5.07
N ILE A 3 31.02 56.56 3.94
CA ILE A 3 29.96 56.01 3.07
C ILE A 3 30.50 54.92 2.14
N ILE A 4 31.73 55.07 1.62
CA ILE A 4 32.40 54.08 0.78
C ILE A 4 32.77 52.83 1.58
N LEU A 5 33.17 52.99 2.85
CA LEU A 5 33.43 51.86 3.75
C LEU A 5 32.16 51.08 4.09
N ARG A 6 31.01 51.76 4.22
CA ARG A 6 29.70 51.12 4.45
C ARG A 6 29.13 50.43 3.22
N LEU A 7 29.35 50.97 2.01
CA LEU A 7 28.98 50.31 0.75
C LEU A 7 29.88 49.10 0.44
N LEU A 8 31.18 49.17 0.76
CA LEU A 8 32.08 48.02 0.67
C LEU A 8 31.74 46.94 1.69
N LEU A 9 31.36 47.30 2.93
CA LEU A 9 30.87 46.35 3.94
C LEU A 9 29.49 45.77 3.59
N LEU A 10 28.61 46.52 2.92
CA LEU A 10 27.34 45.98 2.40
C LEU A 10 27.56 45.03 1.22
N LEU A 11 28.49 45.34 0.31
CA LEU A 11 28.87 44.45 -0.80
C LEU A 11 29.65 43.21 -0.32
N PHE A 12 30.42 43.32 0.78
CA PHE A 12 31.07 42.17 1.44
C PHE A 12 30.05 41.35 2.26
N ALA A 13 29.03 41.97 2.85
CA ALA A 13 27.95 41.27 3.57
C ALA A 13 26.93 40.61 2.63
N ILE A 14 26.66 41.19 1.46
CA ILE A 14 25.85 40.57 0.39
C ILE A 14 26.64 39.45 -0.31
N GLY A 15 27.97 39.49 -0.26
CA GLY A 15 28.86 38.43 -0.76
C GLY A 15 29.12 37.25 0.20
N ILE A 16 28.68 37.31 1.47
CA ILE A 16 28.97 36.28 2.49
C ILE A 16 27.71 35.51 2.96
N ALA A 17 26.55 35.74 2.33
CA ALA A 17 25.30 35.03 2.66
C ALA A 17 24.83 34.04 1.57
N ARG A 18 25.75 33.49 0.77
CA ARG A 18 25.56 32.19 0.11
C ARG A 18 26.66 31.27 0.61
N LEU A 19 26.36 30.45 1.60
CA LEU A 19 27.16 29.24 1.86
C LEU A 19 26.98 28.35 0.62
N SER A 20 27.79 28.59 -0.43
CA SER A 20 27.80 27.73 -1.60
C SER A 20 28.18 26.34 -1.14
N PHE A 21 27.31 25.35 -1.33
CA PHE A 21 27.68 23.96 -1.11
C PHE A 21 28.94 23.66 -1.94
N ALA A 22 30.01 23.22 -1.27
CA ALA A 22 31.27 22.94 -1.94
C ALA A 22 31.06 21.79 -2.95
N GLN A 23 31.69 21.91 -4.13
CA GLN A 23 31.81 20.80 -5.07
C GLN A 23 32.51 19.63 -4.38
N GLN A 24 31.86 18.47 -4.33
CA GLN A 24 32.37 17.30 -3.61
C GLN A 24 31.91 15.99 -4.22
N ILE A 25 32.74 14.95 -4.08
CA ILE A 25 32.42 13.58 -4.46
C ILE A 25 32.00 12.83 -3.19
N LEU A 26 30.71 12.51 -3.11
CA LEU A 26 30.05 11.82 -2.00
C LEU A 26 30.14 10.30 -2.21
N THR A 27 30.58 9.60 -1.16
CA THR A 27 30.75 8.14 -1.15
C THR A 27 30.18 7.57 0.14
N ASN A 28 29.98 6.25 0.21
CA ASN A 28 29.90 5.57 1.51
C ASN A 28 31.22 5.82 2.26
N HIS A 29 31.15 6.25 3.53
CA HIS A 29 32.35 6.60 4.31
C HIS A 29 33.11 5.39 4.84
N ILE A 30 32.44 4.24 4.92
CA ILE A 30 33.07 2.95 5.24
C ILE A 30 33.65 2.36 3.96
N GLY A 31 32.79 2.21 2.94
CA GLY A 31 33.17 1.62 1.67
C GLY A 31 32.05 0.80 1.04
N TYR A 32 32.42 -0.04 0.08
CA TYR A 32 31.49 -0.79 -0.75
C TYR A 32 31.80 -2.29 -0.70
N GLU A 33 30.74 -3.09 -0.83
CA GLU A 33 30.88 -4.53 -0.98
C GLU A 33 31.59 -4.85 -2.31
N LYS A 34 32.60 -5.73 -2.24
CA LYS A 34 33.43 -6.11 -3.40
C LYS A 34 32.60 -6.55 -4.61
N SER A 35 31.63 -7.43 -4.37
CA SER A 35 30.75 -7.99 -5.39
C SER A 35 29.38 -7.30 -5.42
N GLY A 36 29.27 -6.07 -4.89
CA GLY A 36 28.04 -5.29 -4.87
C GLY A 36 28.10 -4.03 -5.73
N VAL A 37 26.93 -3.39 -5.86
CA VAL A 37 26.76 -2.09 -6.54
C VAL A 37 27.59 -1.02 -5.85
N LYS A 38 28.25 -0.17 -6.66
CA LYS A 38 29.14 0.89 -6.19
C LYS A 38 28.81 2.19 -6.91
N LEU A 39 27.99 3.01 -6.24
CA LEU A 39 27.55 4.30 -6.76
C LEU A 39 28.11 5.41 -5.87
N ALA A 40 28.73 6.41 -6.50
CA ALA A 40 29.11 7.67 -5.88
C ALA A 40 28.36 8.83 -6.56
N VAL A 41 28.32 9.97 -5.88
CA VAL A 41 27.59 11.16 -6.36
C VAL A 41 28.50 12.37 -6.33
N ILE A 42 28.63 13.08 -7.44
CA ILE A 42 29.23 14.42 -7.43
C ILE A 42 28.11 15.42 -7.13
N GLN A 43 28.27 16.24 -6.09
CA GLN A 43 27.38 17.34 -5.77
C GLN A 43 28.05 18.67 -6.12
N THR A 44 27.31 19.58 -6.74
CA THR A 44 27.75 20.94 -7.08
C THR A 44 26.66 21.97 -6.73
N ALA A 45 27.04 23.24 -6.57
CA ALA A 45 26.08 24.34 -6.37
C ALA A 45 25.72 25.07 -7.68
N ASN A 46 26.27 24.66 -8.83
CA ASN A 46 26.10 25.35 -10.10
C ASN A 46 25.71 24.36 -11.20
N ASP A 47 24.54 24.59 -11.80
CA ASP A 47 24.03 23.82 -12.94
C ASP A 47 24.99 23.84 -14.12
N ASP A 48 25.84 24.85 -14.32
CA ASP A 48 26.71 24.89 -15.51
C ASP A 48 27.92 23.94 -15.42
N VAL A 49 28.19 23.34 -14.25
CA VAL A 49 29.35 22.48 -14.03
C VAL A 49 29.07 21.09 -14.58
N ARG A 50 29.95 20.58 -15.45
CA ARG A 50 29.83 19.26 -16.08
C ARG A 50 31.07 18.43 -15.83
N PHE A 51 30.86 17.21 -15.32
CA PHE A 51 31.89 16.18 -15.22
C PHE A 51 31.62 15.09 -16.25
N ASN A 52 32.57 14.85 -17.16
CA ASN A 52 32.39 13.85 -18.23
C ASN A 52 33.09 12.52 -17.93
N SER A 53 34.03 12.51 -16.99
CA SER A 53 34.81 11.31 -16.65
C SER A 53 35.26 11.31 -15.20
N PHE A 54 35.58 10.13 -14.70
CA PHE A 54 36.22 9.93 -13.40
C PHE A 54 37.27 8.82 -13.46
N SER A 55 38.16 8.81 -12.47
CA SER A 55 39.13 7.74 -12.22
C SER A 55 38.99 7.23 -10.80
N VAL A 56 39.09 5.92 -10.59
CA VAL A 56 39.35 5.33 -9.27
C VAL A 56 40.87 5.19 -9.13
N VAL A 57 41.41 5.70 -8.02
CA VAL A 57 42.85 5.64 -7.72
C VAL A 57 43.11 4.86 -6.44
N ASN A 58 44.21 4.11 -6.41
CA ASN A 58 44.68 3.39 -5.22
C ASN A 58 45.34 4.34 -4.20
N SER A 59 45.85 3.79 -3.09
CA SER A 59 46.57 4.57 -2.06
C SER A 59 47.88 5.21 -2.54
N GLY A 60 48.49 4.69 -3.61
CA GLY A 60 49.65 5.26 -4.31
C GLY A 60 49.28 6.35 -5.33
N LEU A 61 47.98 6.63 -5.51
CA LEU A 61 47.41 7.53 -6.51
C LEU A 61 47.52 7.01 -7.97
N ASP A 62 47.80 5.72 -8.17
CA ASP A 62 47.73 5.11 -9.49
C ASP A 62 46.26 4.95 -9.90
N THR A 63 45.93 5.30 -11.14
CA THR A 63 44.61 5.03 -11.71
C THR A 63 44.44 3.54 -11.96
N VAL A 64 43.42 2.93 -11.34
CA VAL A 64 43.12 1.50 -11.41
C VAL A 64 41.80 1.21 -12.13
N PHE A 65 40.95 2.22 -12.32
CA PHE A 65 39.71 2.16 -13.09
C PHE A 65 39.34 3.55 -13.60
N THR A 66 38.63 3.63 -14.71
CA THR A 66 38.12 4.89 -15.28
C THR A 66 36.70 4.68 -15.77
N GLY A 67 35.87 5.71 -15.69
CA GLY A 67 34.51 5.66 -16.22
C GLY A 67 33.96 7.04 -16.58
N THR A 68 32.68 7.07 -16.96
CA THR A 68 31.94 8.28 -17.32
C THR A 68 31.11 8.74 -16.13
N ALA A 69 31.17 10.04 -15.82
CA ALA A 69 30.23 10.67 -14.90
C ALA A 69 29.01 11.17 -15.69
N SER A 70 27.80 10.92 -15.19
CA SER A 70 26.56 11.27 -15.91
C SER A 70 25.83 12.39 -15.18
N TYR A 71 25.53 13.49 -15.88
CA TYR A 71 24.76 14.59 -15.30
C TYR A 71 23.32 14.19 -15.02
N MET A 72 22.83 14.44 -13.80
CA MET A 72 21.48 14.07 -13.37
C MET A 72 20.56 15.27 -13.13
N GLY A 73 21.11 16.50 -13.05
CA GLY A 73 20.31 17.68 -12.73
C GLY A 73 20.12 17.91 -11.23
N ALA A 74 19.12 18.71 -10.90
CA ALA A 74 18.67 18.95 -9.54
C ALA A 74 17.69 17.86 -9.08
N VAL A 75 17.67 17.59 -7.78
CA VAL A 75 16.57 16.84 -7.15
C VAL A 75 15.41 17.83 -6.93
N PRO A 76 14.17 17.54 -7.39
CA PRO A 76 13.06 18.47 -7.22
C PRO A 76 12.86 18.89 -5.76
N GLY A 77 12.82 20.21 -5.54
CA GLY A 77 12.66 20.82 -4.21
C GLY A 77 13.96 21.03 -3.42
N TRP A 78 15.03 20.28 -3.72
CA TRP A 78 16.31 20.44 -3.02
C TRP A 78 17.10 21.61 -3.60
N THR A 79 17.07 22.73 -2.89
CA THR A 79 17.56 24.01 -3.40
C THR A 79 19.09 24.06 -3.51
N ASP A 80 19.60 24.78 -4.53
CA ASP A 80 21.02 25.07 -4.76
C ASP A 80 21.96 23.85 -4.85
N ARG A 81 21.47 22.72 -5.38
CA ARG A 81 22.23 21.46 -5.52
C ARG A 81 21.98 20.77 -6.85
N TYR A 82 23.06 20.39 -7.52
CA TYR A 82 23.04 19.68 -8.80
C TYR A 82 23.99 18.49 -8.76
N TYR A 83 23.61 17.41 -9.44
CA TYR A 83 24.23 16.10 -9.23
C TYR A 83 24.74 15.44 -10.50
N HIS A 84 25.82 14.65 -10.35
CA HIS A 84 26.25 13.67 -11.32
C HIS A 84 26.37 12.30 -10.66
N SER A 85 25.97 11.23 -11.35
CA SER A 85 26.22 9.87 -10.90
C SER A 85 27.59 9.36 -11.37
N ILE A 86 28.20 8.55 -10.51
CA ILE A 86 29.40 7.79 -10.79
C ILE A 86 29.08 6.33 -10.49
N ASP A 87 29.03 5.49 -11.51
CA ASP A 87 28.91 4.04 -11.37
C ASP A 87 30.26 3.38 -11.66
N PHE A 88 30.81 2.70 -10.66
CA PHE A 88 32.06 1.94 -10.76
C PHE A 88 31.85 0.50 -10.26
N THR A 89 30.64 -0.02 -10.41
CA THR A 89 30.25 -1.36 -9.95
C THR A 89 31.13 -2.46 -10.52
N GLU A 90 31.56 -2.33 -11.79
CA GLU A 90 32.51 -3.22 -12.49
C GLU A 90 33.85 -3.37 -11.76
N PHE A 91 34.26 -2.36 -10.98
CA PHE A 91 35.51 -2.40 -10.25
C PHE A 91 35.37 -3.25 -8.98
N GLN A 92 35.95 -4.45 -8.97
CA GLN A 92 35.81 -5.43 -7.89
C GLN A 92 37.13 -5.74 -7.15
N GLN A 93 38.17 -4.90 -7.29
CA GLN A 93 39.43 -5.12 -6.58
C GLN A 93 39.30 -4.70 -5.11
N SER A 94 39.71 -5.58 -4.18
CA SER A 94 39.77 -5.21 -2.76
C SER A 94 40.90 -4.21 -2.51
N GLY A 95 40.68 -3.25 -1.60
CA GLY A 95 41.68 -2.25 -1.24
C GLY A 95 41.08 -0.95 -0.74
N THR A 96 41.92 0.08 -0.60
CA THR A 96 41.51 1.44 -0.25
C THR A 96 41.70 2.35 -1.45
N PHE A 97 40.65 3.09 -1.80
CA PHE A 97 40.57 3.87 -3.02
C PHE A 97 40.04 5.28 -2.79
N LYS A 98 40.21 6.12 -3.80
CA LYS A 98 39.52 7.41 -3.96
C LYS A 98 38.96 7.50 -5.38
N ILE A 99 37.95 8.35 -5.56
CA ILE A 99 37.48 8.76 -6.87
C ILE A 99 38.03 10.15 -7.17
N VAL A 100 38.49 10.38 -8.40
CA VAL A 100 38.96 11.67 -8.91
C VAL A 100 38.14 12.03 -10.14
N ALA A 101 37.60 13.25 -10.17
CA ALA A 101 36.90 13.83 -11.31
C ALA A 101 37.37 15.27 -11.49
N ASP A 102 38.02 15.56 -12.61
CA ASP A 102 38.81 16.79 -12.82
C ASP A 102 39.79 17.06 -11.66
N GLU A 103 39.74 18.23 -11.02
CA GLU A 103 40.55 18.55 -9.83
C GLU A 103 39.97 18.04 -8.50
N PHE A 104 38.75 17.48 -8.50
CA PHE A 104 38.08 17.05 -7.28
C PHE A 104 38.39 15.61 -6.93
N GLN A 105 38.58 15.33 -5.65
CA GLN A 105 38.79 13.99 -5.13
C GLN A 105 37.80 13.67 -4.01
N SER A 106 37.33 12.43 -3.95
CA SER A 106 36.62 11.89 -2.80
C SER A 106 37.60 11.70 -1.62
N TYR A 107 37.03 11.52 -0.43
CA TYR A 107 37.77 10.88 0.65
C TYR A 107 38.05 9.41 0.33
N SER A 108 38.98 8.82 1.07
CA SER A 108 39.25 7.40 0.97
C SER A 108 38.08 6.55 1.47
N PHE A 109 37.85 5.43 0.78
CA PHE A 109 36.89 4.39 1.14
C PHE A 109 37.49 3.02 0.84
N SER A 110 36.96 1.97 1.48
CA SER A 110 37.40 0.59 1.25
C SER A 110 36.49 -0.15 0.26
N ILE A 111 37.04 -1.12 -0.44
CA ILE A 111 36.26 -2.16 -1.14
C ILE A 111 36.73 -3.49 -0.57
N ASP A 112 35.82 -4.26 0.01
CA ASP A 112 36.12 -5.63 0.45
C ASP A 112 34.85 -6.48 0.57
N SER A 113 35.01 -7.77 0.86
CA SER A 113 33.88 -8.70 1.03
C SER A 113 33.31 -8.62 2.45
N ASN A 114 31.99 -8.51 2.56
CA ASN A 114 31.25 -8.37 3.81
C ASN A 114 31.73 -7.17 4.64
N LEU A 115 32.15 -6.10 3.96
CA LEU A 115 32.79 -4.95 4.57
C LEU A 115 31.88 -4.24 5.57
N LEU A 116 30.63 -3.99 5.20
CA LEU A 116 29.71 -3.25 6.07
C LEU A 116 29.43 -4.04 7.34
N PHE A 117 29.10 -5.32 7.22
CA PHE A 117 28.86 -6.21 8.36
C PHE A 117 30.08 -6.27 9.29
N THR A 118 31.25 -6.62 8.76
CA THR A 118 32.47 -6.83 9.56
C THR A 118 32.95 -5.56 10.25
N THR A 119 32.67 -4.39 9.67
CA THR A 119 33.08 -3.09 10.23
C THR A 119 32.11 -2.56 11.29
N THR A 120 30.81 -2.86 11.18
CA THR A 120 29.76 -2.13 11.92
C THR A 120 28.94 -2.98 12.89
N ALA A 121 28.66 -4.25 12.58
CA ALA A 121 27.68 -5.06 13.31
C ALA A 121 27.99 -5.19 14.80
N TYR A 122 29.27 -5.39 15.16
CA TYR A 122 29.66 -5.48 16.57
C TYR A 122 29.58 -4.16 17.33
N SER A 123 29.76 -3.02 16.66
CA SER A 123 29.60 -1.72 17.33
C SER A 123 28.15 -1.40 17.63
N VAL A 124 27.21 -1.94 16.86
CA VAL A 124 25.78 -1.87 17.20
C VAL A 124 25.48 -2.65 18.49
N ILE A 125 26.08 -3.83 18.67
CA ILE A 125 25.95 -4.59 19.91
C ILE A 125 26.57 -3.82 21.10
N ASP A 126 27.76 -3.23 20.91
CA ASP A 126 28.40 -2.38 21.92
C ASP A 126 27.58 -1.12 22.23
N PHE A 127 26.84 -0.59 21.25
CA PHE A 127 25.89 0.50 21.43
C PHE A 127 24.74 0.09 22.35
N PHE A 128 24.05 -1.03 22.06
CA PHE A 128 22.99 -1.54 22.94
C PHE A 128 23.51 -1.76 24.36
N LYS A 129 24.70 -2.36 24.50
CA LYS A 129 25.33 -2.53 25.80
C LYS A 129 25.57 -1.22 26.54
N SER A 130 25.94 -0.16 25.82
CA SER A 130 26.15 1.18 26.36
C SER A 130 24.85 1.89 26.73
N MET A 131 23.74 1.51 26.10
CA MET A 131 22.39 2.01 26.37
C MET A 131 21.68 1.25 27.50
N ARG A 132 22.29 0.21 28.11
CA ARG A 132 21.67 -0.55 29.21
C ARG A 132 21.25 0.39 30.34
N HIS A 133 19.98 0.28 30.74
CA HIS A 133 19.42 1.10 31.80
C HIS A 133 19.97 0.66 33.18
N PRO A 134 20.66 1.54 33.94
CA PRO A 134 21.38 1.15 35.16
C PRO A 134 20.52 1.17 36.43
N ALA A 135 19.32 1.75 36.40
CA ALA A 135 18.64 2.18 37.62
C ALA A 135 18.09 1.03 38.47
N THR A 136 18.51 0.99 39.73
CA THR A 136 17.86 0.25 40.81
C THR A 136 16.49 0.84 41.19
N ALA A 137 16.23 2.11 40.83
CA ALA A 137 14.96 2.79 41.07
C ALA A 137 13.77 2.13 40.34
N ASP A 138 14.03 1.46 39.21
CA ASP A 138 12.99 0.78 38.43
C ASP A 138 12.56 -0.56 39.07
N LYS A 139 13.11 -0.93 40.23
CA LYS A 139 12.69 -2.12 40.99
C LYS A 139 11.34 -1.96 41.71
N SER A 140 10.80 -0.74 41.75
CA SER A 140 9.53 -0.44 42.41
C SER A 140 8.87 0.76 41.73
N LEU A 141 8.40 0.58 40.49
CA LEU A 141 7.73 1.62 39.72
C LEU A 141 6.24 1.70 40.01
N PRO A 142 5.69 2.91 40.25
CA PRO A 142 4.24 3.13 40.35
C PRO A 142 3.58 3.12 38.97
N PHE A 143 2.25 3.05 38.98
CA PHE A 143 1.40 3.21 37.81
C PHE A 143 0.83 4.63 37.75
N HIS A 144 0.69 5.16 36.55
CA HIS A 144 -0.18 6.29 36.33
C HIS A 144 -1.65 5.88 36.46
N GLY A 145 -2.47 6.74 37.04
CA GLY A 145 -3.91 6.51 37.24
C GLY A 145 -4.27 5.80 38.56
N SER A 146 -5.38 5.06 38.56
CA SER A 146 -5.98 4.53 39.81
C SER A 146 -5.38 3.21 40.30
N ARG A 147 -4.52 2.55 39.52
CA ARG A 147 -3.90 1.27 39.91
C ARG A 147 -2.88 1.52 41.02
N THR A 148 -3.14 0.97 42.20
CA THR A 148 -2.23 1.05 43.35
C THR A 148 -1.13 -0.02 43.30
N GLY A 149 -0.01 0.25 43.97
CA GLY A 149 1.12 -0.68 44.10
C GLY A 149 2.27 -0.35 43.15
N THR A 150 3.30 -1.19 43.17
CA THR A 150 4.49 -1.03 42.32
C THR A 150 4.92 -2.35 41.70
N VAL A 151 5.70 -2.27 40.62
CA VAL A 151 6.29 -3.45 39.95
C VAL A 151 7.78 -3.25 39.69
N ASP A 152 8.50 -4.37 39.61
CA ASP A 152 9.93 -4.39 39.27
C ASP A 152 10.10 -4.50 37.75
N LEU A 153 10.54 -3.41 37.13
CA LEU A 153 10.93 -3.37 35.72
C LEU A 153 12.39 -2.95 35.54
N HIS A 154 13.33 -3.30 36.43
CA HIS A 154 14.74 -2.92 36.24
C HIS A 154 15.36 -3.42 34.92
N GLY A 155 16.54 -2.98 34.52
CA GLY A 155 17.13 -3.40 33.23
C GLY A 155 16.38 -2.86 32.01
N GLY A 156 16.56 -3.50 30.84
CA GLY A 156 16.20 -2.93 29.55
C GLY A 156 17.22 -1.87 29.10
N TRP A 157 16.87 -1.06 28.11
CA TRP A 157 17.73 0.00 27.58
C TRP A 157 17.05 1.36 27.73
N PHE A 158 17.85 2.42 27.87
CA PHE A 158 17.38 3.77 27.56
C PHE A 158 16.86 3.79 26.14
N ASP A 159 15.76 4.50 25.90
CA ASP A 159 15.16 4.51 24.59
C ASP A 159 15.97 5.34 23.58
N ALA A 160 16.42 6.51 24.01
CA ALA A 160 17.23 7.42 23.22
C ALA A 160 18.35 8.03 24.04
N THR A 161 19.36 8.61 23.39
CA THR A 161 20.46 9.25 24.13
C THR A 161 20.03 10.45 24.98
N GLY A 162 18.91 11.09 24.63
CA GLY A 162 18.29 12.13 25.44
C GLY A 162 17.01 11.71 26.15
N ASP A 163 16.52 10.47 25.97
CA ASP A 163 15.37 9.92 26.70
C ASP A 163 15.77 8.71 27.56
N PRO A 164 15.94 8.90 28.90
CA PRO A 164 16.20 7.81 29.82
C PRO A 164 14.96 6.93 30.11
N GLY A 165 13.81 7.22 29.51
CA GLY A 165 12.65 6.35 29.48
C GLY A 165 12.92 4.98 28.84
N LYS A 166 11.95 4.07 28.98
CA LYS A 166 12.01 2.73 28.39
C LYS A 166 10.68 2.40 27.75
N HIS A 167 10.69 2.12 26.45
CA HIS A 167 9.47 2.02 25.67
C HIS A 167 9.41 0.67 24.93
N MET A 168 8.26 0.00 25.02
CA MET A 168 7.90 -1.09 24.10
C MET A 168 7.46 -0.50 22.76
N SER A 169 6.70 0.60 22.85
CA SER A 169 6.30 1.51 21.79
C SER A 169 5.90 2.87 22.41
N HIS A 170 5.59 3.87 21.58
CA HIS A 170 4.93 5.13 21.95
C HIS A 170 4.15 5.67 20.72
N LEU A 171 3.59 6.89 20.82
CA LEU A 171 2.73 7.50 19.79
C LEU A 171 1.43 6.74 19.51
N SER A 172 0.99 5.93 20.47
CA SER A 172 -0.22 5.12 20.44
C SER A 172 -1.49 5.89 20.10
N TYR A 173 -1.64 7.09 20.64
CA TYR A 173 -2.76 7.99 20.30
C TYR A 173 -2.81 8.40 18.82
N GLY A 174 -1.68 8.35 18.11
CA GLY A 174 -1.59 8.56 16.65
C GLY A 174 -2.04 7.33 15.83
N ASN A 175 -2.17 6.18 16.47
CA ASN A 175 -2.61 4.86 15.96
C ASN A 175 -1.73 4.23 14.86
N TYR A 176 -1.28 5.02 13.88
CA TYR A 176 -0.59 4.56 12.67
C TYR A 176 0.92 4.84 12.70
N THR A 177 1.44 5.23 13.87
CA THR A 177 2.81 5.74 14.05
C THR A 177 3.61 4.96 15.08
N ASN A 178 3.06 3.87 15.63
CA ASN A 178 3.67 3.08 16.70
C ASN A 178 4.96 2.37 16.26
N PRO A 179 6.15 2.82 16.71
CA PRO A 179 7.39 2.11 16.40
C PRO A 179 7.60 0.92 17.34
N GLN A 180 8.24 -0.13 16.85
CA GLN A 180 8.62 -1.28 17.66
C GLN A 180 10.01 -1.03 18.28
N GLN A 181 10.09 -0.91 19.61
CA GLN A 181 11.29 -0.40 20.30
C GLN A 181 12.08 -1.51 21.00
N ILE A 182 12.07 -1.59 22.34
CA ILE A 182 12.82 -2.61 23.10
C ILE A 182 12.57 -4.05 22.59
N PRO A 183 11.32 -4.47 22.27
CA PRO A 183 11.08 -5.79 21.70
C PRO A 183 11.81 -6.03 20.38
N MET A 184 11.90 -5.00 19.54
CA MET A 184 12.57 -5.07 18.25
C MET A 184 14.08 -5.23 18.41
N VAL A 185 14.68 -4.61 19.43
CA VAL A 185 16.11 -4.79 19.76
C VAL A 185 16.39 -6.24 20.15
N ALA A 186 15.55 -6.85 21.00
CA ALA A 186 15.72 -8.25 21.39
C ALA A 186 15.54 -9.20 20.20
N TRP A 187 14.49 -8.99 19.39
CA TRP A 187 14.22 -9.82 18.22
C TRP A 187 15.30 -9.68 17.13
N SER A 188 15.77 -8.46 16.86
CA SER A 188 16.73 -8.17 15.79
C SER A 188 18.09 -8.84 15.99
N MET A 189 18.59 -8.91 17.23
CA MET A 189 19.85 -9.59 17.53
C MET A 189 19.75 -11.10 17.28
N MET A 190 18.63 -11.73 17.65
CA MET A 190 18.40 -13.15 17.38
C MET A 190 18.23 -13.44 15.88
N GLU A 191 17.46 -12.60 15.17
CA GLU A 191 17.35 -12.70 13.71
C GLU A 191 18.72 -12.55 13.04
N SER A 192 19.53 -11.59 13.49
CA SER A 192 20.85 -11.32 12.93
C SER A 192 21.83 -12.47 13.16
N LEU A 193 21.75 -13.18 14.30
CA LEU A 193 22.53 -14.40 14.55
C LEU A 193 22.18 -15.53 13.57
N GLU A 194 20.90 -15.70 13.23
CA GLU A 194 20.48 -16.70 12.25
C GLU A 194 20.81 -16.28 10.82
N LEU A 195 20.76 -14.99 10.52
CA LEU A 195 21.20 -14.47 9.24
C LEU A 195 22.72 -14.65 9.09
N ALA A 196 23.55 -14.17 10.00
CA ALA A 196 25.00 -14.15 9.82
C ALA A 196 25.77 -14.94 10.89
N PRO A 197 25.50 -16.26 11.09
CA PRO A 197 26.03 -17.01 12.22
C PRO A 197 27.56 -17.03 12.25
N GLU A 198 28.20 -17.25 11.10
CA GLU A 198 29.67 -17.25 10.98
C GLU A 198 30.27 -15.89 11.32
N GLY A 199 29.56 -14.81 10.94
CA GLY A 199 29.99 -13.44 11.16
C GLY A 199 30.04 -13.03 12.63
N PHE A 200 29.24 -13.68 13.50
CA PHE A 200 29.18 -13.40 14.94
C PHE A 200 30.05 -14.35 15.79
N THR A 201 30.74 -15.32 15.21
CA THR A 201 31.47 -16.38 15.96
C THR A 201 32.39 -15.83 17.06
N ASP A 202 33.20 -14.82 16.76
CA ASP A 202 34.20 -14.27 17.68
C ASP A 202 33.61 -13.49 18.86
N LYS A 203 32.33 -13.09 18.77
CA LYS A 203 31.63 -12.32 19.80
C LYS A 203 30.28 -12.94 20.17
N TYR A 204 30.04 -14.20 19.82
CA TYR A 204 28.77 -14.89 20.06
C TYR A 204 28.31 -14.74 21.50
N VAL A 205 29.22 -14.92 22.46
CA VAL A 205 28.92 -14.76 23.91
C VAL A 205 28.46 -13.34 24.25
N ALA A 206 29.06 -12.30 23.67
CA ALA A 206 28.68 -10.92 23.93
C ALA A 206 27.32 -10.57 23.32
N VAL A 207 27.03 -11.07 22.12
CA VAL A 207 25.74 -10.90 21.45
C VAL A 207 24.64 -11.61 22.26
N VAL A 208 24.87 -12.86 22.66
CA VAL A 208 23.94 -13.64 23.47
C VAL A 208 23.72 -13.00 24.84
N ASP A 209 24.75 -12.43 25.48
CA ASP A 209 24.59 -11.68 26.73
C ASP A 209 23.64 -10.48 26.57
N GLU A 210 23.76 -9.74 25.47
CA GLU A 210 22.87 -8.61 25.18
C GLU A 210 21.44 -9.04 24.83
N ILE A 211 21.28 -10.15 24.10
CA ILE A 211 19.96 -10.77 23.86
C ILE A 211 19.30 -11.12 25.20
N LYS A 212 20.02 -11.80 26.09
CA LYS A 212 19.50 -12.20 27.40
C LYS A 212 19.11 -11.01 28.26
N TRP A 213 19.87 -9.92 28.20
CA TRP A 213 19.53 -8.67 28.89
C TRP A 213 18.15 -8.12 28.46
N GLY A 214 17.86 -8.14 27.16
CA GLY A 214 16.56 -7.74 26.62
C GLY A 214 15.43 -8.68 27.02
N LEU A 215 15.64 -10.00 26.87
CA LEU A 215 14.65 -11.01 27.21
C LEU A 215 14.29 -10.99 28.70
N ASP A 216 15.27 -10.78 29.59
CA ASP A 216 15.04 -10.59 31.03
C ASP A 216 14.11 -9.39 31.29
N TYR A 217 14.26 -8.31 30.52
CA TYR A 217 13.35 -7.16 30.62
C TYR A 217 11.95 -7.49 30.13
N LEU A 218 11.79 -8.15 28.99
CA LEU A 218 10.48 -8.55 28.48
C LEU A 218 9.73 -9.45 29.47
N MET A 219 10.43 -10.39 30.11
CA MET A 219 9.86 -11.26 31.14
C MET A 219 9.40 -10.49 32.38
N ARG A 220 10.13 -9.45 32.79
CA ARG A 220 9.73 -8.56 33.90
C ARG A 220 8.61 -7.59 33.51
N ASN A 221 8.55 -7.18 32.25
CA ASN A 221 7.53 -6.28 31.69
C ASN A 221 6.15 -6.95 31.52
N HIS A 222 6.09 -8.29 31.52
CA HIS A 222 4.83 -9.02 31.48
C HIS A 222 4.02 -8.90 32.79
N ASP A 223 2.78 -8.39 32.71
CA ASP A 223 1.82 -8.39 33.81
C ASP A 223 1.17 -9.76 33.99
N ARG A 224 0.84 -10.14 35.23
CA ARG A 224 0.13 -11.39 35.56
C ARG A 224 -1.20 -11.59 34.82
N GLN A 225 -1.82 -10.53 34.34
CA GLN A 225 -3.05 -10.59 33.54
C GLN A 225 -2.82 -11.07 32.11
N GLY A 226 -1.59 -10.96 31.58
CA GLY A 226 -1.22 -11.45 30.26
C GLY A 226 -0.67 -10.39 29.29
N TYR A 227 -0.84 -9.10 29.57
CA TYR A 227 -0.32 -8.02 28.72
C TYR A 227 1.11 -7.59 29.11
N PHE A 228 1.73 -6.82 28.22
CA PHE A 228 2.98 -6.08 28.48
C PHE A 228 2.69 -4.62 28.81
N TYR A 229 3.57 -3.98 29.58
CA TYR A 229 3.48 -2.55 29.87
C TYR A 229 4.13 -1.72 28.76
N LEU A 230 3.40 -0.73 28.26
CA LEU A 230 3.78 0.12 27.13
C LEU A 230 5.09 0.88 27.35
N ALA A 231 5.18 1.65 28.43
CA ALA A 231 6.32 2.51 28.69
C ALA A 231 6.57 2.70 30.19
N VAL A 232 7.84 2.92 30.51
CA VAL A 232 8.30 3.58 31.73
C VAL A 232 8.74 4.97 31.34
N PHE A 233 7.91 5.96 31.63
CA PHE A 233 8.13 7.34 31.20
C PHE A 233 8.49 8.23 32.38
N ASP A 234 9.41 9.17 32.13
CA ASP A 234 9.95 10.06 33.15
C ASP A 234 10.05 11.52 32.70
N ASN A 235 9.27 11.89 31.68
CA ASN A 235 9.28 13.24 31.12
C ASN A 235 10.68 13.64 30.62
N TRP A 236 11.27 12.76 29.80
CA TRP A 236 12.58 12.91 29.16
C TRP A 236 13.70 13.23 30.17
N GLY A 237 13.69 12.50 31.29
CA GLY A 237 14.63 12.66 32.40
C GLY A 237 14.39 13.89 33.31
N GLY A 238 13.24 14.56 33.22
CA GLY A 238 12.91 15.70 34.06
C GLY A 238 12.73 15.36 35.56
N SER A 239 12.34 16.34 36.38
CA SER A 239 12.18 16.19 37.84
C SER A 239 10.97 15.34 38.30
N SER A 240 10.23 14.74 37.36
CA SER A 240 9.04 13.93 37.65
C SER A 240 9.41 12.49 38.03
N SER A 241 8.57 11.84 38.84
CA SER A 241 8.73 10.42 39.12
C SER A 241 8.51 9.57 37.86
N ARG A 242 9.39 8.60 37.64
CA ARG A 242 9.25 7.54 36.63
C ARG A 242 8.01 6.71 36.95
N GLU A 243 7.14 6.49 35.97
CA GLU A 243 5.94 5.68 36.17
C GLU A 243 5.56 4.90 34.91
N ILE A 244 4.72 3.90 35.10
CA ILE A 244 4.17 3.08 34.03
C ILE A 244 2.93 3.77 33.47
N CYS A 245 2.99 4.18 32.21
CA CYS A 245 1.91 4.89 31.54
C CYS A 245 2.00 4.73 30.01
N GLU A 246 0.94 5.16 29.33
CA GLU A 246 1.07 5.74 27.99
C GLU A 246 1.41 7.22 28.16
N TRP A 247 2.17 7.78 27.20
CA TRP A 247 2.46 9.20 27.15
C TRP A 247 2.23 9.79 25.75
N GLY A 248 1.92 11.09 25.73
CA GLY A 248 1.57 11.85 24.54
C GLY A 248 0.08 11.84 24.25
N GLN A 249 -0.45 13.01 23.89
CA GLN A 249 -1.82 13.22 23.39
C GLN A 249 -1.83 14.41 22.42
N VAL A 250 -2.89 14.53 21.62
CA VAL A 250 -3.09 15.70 20.75
C VAL A 250 -3.02 16.99 21.58
N GLY A 251 -2.03 17.83 21.28
CA GLY A 251 -1.80 19.12 21.95
C GLY A 251 -1.03 19.06 23.28
N SER A 252 -0.60 17.88 23.72
CA SER A 252 0.24 17.74 24.93
C SER A 252 1.14 16.50 24.87
N ASP A 253 2.37 16.69 24.42
CA ASP A 253 3.32 15.62 24.15
C ASP A 253 3.79 14.88 25.41
N ASN A 254 3.61 15.46 26.61
CA ASN A 254 3.97 14.82 27.89
C ASN A 254 2.78 14.36 28.73
N ALA A 255 1.54 14.50 28.21
CA ALA A 255 0.35 14.02 28.90
C ALA A 255 0.46 12.51 29.14
N ARG A 256 0.10 12.08 30.34
CA ARG A 256 0.17 10.66 30.75
C ARG A 256 -1.23 10.09 30.86
N THR A 257 -1.39 8.81 30.51
CA THR A 257 -2.66 8.08 30.61
C THR A 257 -2.47 6.73 31.28
N ALA A 258 -3.58 6.13 31.72
CA ALA A 258 -3.61 4.79 32.29
C ALA A 258 -3.69 3.66 31.22
N ASN A 259 -3.54 3.99 29.92
CA ASN A 259 -3.59 3.03 28.81
C ASN A 259 -2.22 2.35 28.60
N TYR A 260 -1.63 1.83 29.66
CA TYR A 260 -0.28 1.26 29.61
C TYR A 260 -0.23 -0.20 29.16
N GLN A 261 -1.32 -0.79 28.67
CA GLN A 261 -1.33 -2.16 28.14
C GLN A 261 -0.98 -2.13 26.66
N CYS A 262 0.07 -2.84 26.23
CA CYS A 262 0.38 -2.92 24.80
C CYS A 262 -0.70 -3.68 24.03
N ALA A 263 -1.20 -3.10 22.94
CA ALA A 263 -1.76 -3.83 21.80
C ALA A 263 -0.65 -4.55 21.00
N PHE A 264 -1.04 -5.34 19.98
CA PHE A 264 -0.10 -5.98 19.05
C PHE A 264 0.81 -4.95 18.40
N ARG A 265 0.25 -3.82 17.94
CA ARG A 265 1.01 -2.72 17.34
C ARG A 265 1.91 -1.94 18.29
N GLU A 266 1.72 -2.07 19.60
CA GLU A 266 2.39 -1.24 20.60
C GLU A 266 3.59 -1.96 21.24
N GLY A 267 4.30 -2.76 20.45
CA GLY A 267 5.40 -3.62 20.91
C GLY A 267 4.95 -4.97 21.45
N GLY A 268 3.66 -5.19 21.72
CA GLY A 268 3.15 -6.45 22.26
C GLY A 268 3.38 -7.64 21.33
N GLY A 269 3.14 -7.47 20.02
CA GLY A 269 3.36 -8.54 19.05
C GLY A 269 4.84 -8.92 18.88
N VAL A 270 5.73 -7.92 18.76
CA VAL A 270 7.17 -8.18 18.64
C VAL A 270 7.74 -8.75 19.94
N ALA A 271 7.19 -8.41 21.11
CA ALA A 271 7.60 -9.01 22.38
C ALA A 271 7.25 -10.50 22.45
N ILE A 272 6.04 -10.88 22.01
CA ILE A 272 5.65 -12.29 21.87
C ILE A 272 6.59 -13.00 20.89
N ALA A 273 6.88 -12.38 19.75
CA ALA A 273 7.80 -12.93 18.74
C ALA A 273 9.19 -13.18 19.32
N ALA A 274 9.76 -12.21 20.04
CA ALA A 274 11.07 -12.34 20.68
C ALA A 274 11.11 -13.48 21.70
N LEU A 275 10.12 -13.57 22.59
CA LEU A 275 10.05 -14.62 23.62
C LEU A 275 9.84 -16.02 23.01
N ALA A 276 8.97 -16.14 21.99
CA ALA A 276 8.77 -17.40 21.28
C ALA A 276 10.03 -17.83 20.52
N ARG A 277 10.76 -16.89 19.91
CA ARG A 277 12.02 -17.19 19.23
C ARG A 277 13.12 -17.61 20.20
N ALA A 278 13.24 -16.94 21.34
CA ALA A 278 14.18 -17.32 22.39
C ALA A 278 13.99 -18.79 22.82
N ALA A 279 12.73 -19.24 22.87
CA ALA A 279 12.40 -20.64 23.14
C ALA A 279 12.86 -21.59 22.02
N SER A 280 12.62 -21.24 20.75
CA SER A 280 13.12 -22.00 19.59
C SER A 280 14.65 -22.13 19.60
N LEU A 281 15.35 -21.08 20.02
CA LEU A 281 16.81 -21.04 20.15
C LEU A 281 17.33 -21.63 21.47
N ARG A 282 16.45 -22.07 22.37
CA ARG A 282 16.78 -22.60 23.71
C ARG A 282 17.65 -21.66 24.54
N LEU A 283 17.31 -20.37 24.50
CA LEU A 283 18.02 -19.34 25.25
C LEU A 283 17.41 -19.18 26.65
N ASP A 284 18.17 -19.56 27.67
CA ASP A 284 17.83 -19.31 29.06
C ASP A 284 18.46 -18.00 29.56
N CYS A 285 17.71 -17.22 30.33
CA CYS A 285 18.16 -15.96 30.92
C CYS A 285 18.26 -16.07 32.45
N VAL A 286 18.66 -15.00 33.14
CA VAL A 286 18.92 -15.07 34.59
C VAL A 286 17.59 -15.11 35.34
N GLY A 287 17.17 -16.32 35.70
CA GLY A 287 15.93 -16.56 36.46
C GLY A 287 14.73 -16.99 35.61
N PHE A 288 14.87 -17.03 34.29
CA PHE A 288 13.81 -17.45 33.36
C PHE A 288 14.34 -18.49 32.37
N SER A 289 13.67 -19.64 32.30
CA SER A 289 13.96 -20.64 31.27
C SER A 289 13.28 -20.30 29.95
N SER A 290 13.82 -20.81 28.85
CA SER A 290 13.19 -20.81 27.53
C SER A 290 11.74 -21.32 27.55
N ASP A 291 11.42 -22.35 28.34
CA ASP A 291 10.04 -22.84 28.52
C ASP A 291 9.12 -21.81 29.21
N SER A 292 9.65 -21.07 30.19
CA SER A 292 8.89 -20.02 30.87
C SER A 292 8.61 -18.84 29.92
N MET A 293 9.57 -18.50 29.05
CA MET A 293 9.38 -17.48 28.01
C MET A 293 8.34 -17.91 26.98
N LEU A 294 8.37 -19.17 26.54
CA LEU A 294 7.33 -19.70 25.64
C LEU A 294 5.94 -19.66 26.29
N SER A 295 5.86 -19.95 27.59
CA SER A 295 4.60 -19.91 28.33
C SER A 295 4.04 -18.49 28.39
N VAL A 296 4.90 -17.50 28.66
CA VAL A 296 4.53 -16.08 28.63
C VAL A 296 4.11 -15.66 27.22
N ALA A 297 4.88 -16.02 26.18
CA ALA A 297 4.54 -15.70 24.80
C ALA A 297 3.14 -16.22 24.40
N LYS A 298 2.82 -17.46 24.78
CA LYS A 298 1.47 -18.05 24.55
C LYS A 298 0.39 -17.32 25.34
N GLN A 299 0.63 -17.06 26.63
CA GLN A 299 -0.32 -16.36 27.49
C GLN A 299 -0.64 -14.97 26.93
N SER A 300 0.39 -14.21 26.56
CA SER A 300 0.23 -12.87 26.01
C SER A 300 -0.44 -12.85 24.64
N PHE A 301 -0.14 -13.83 23.78
CA PHE A 301 -0.86 -13.97 22.51
C PHE A 301 -2.36 -14.15 22.72
N TRP A 302 -2.77 -15.11 23.57
CA TRP A 302 -4.19 -15.33 23.84
C TRP A 302 -4.86 -14.16 24.55
N HIS A 303 -4.13 -13.50 25.45
CA HIS A 303 -4.59 -12.27 26.08
C HIS A 303 -4.88 -11.17 25.06
N LEU A 304 -3.99 -10.97 24.08
CA LEU A 304 -4.20 -9.99 23.02
C LEU A 304 -5.29 -10.41 22.03
N VAL A 305 -5.42 -11.69 21.68
CA VAL A 305 -6.57 -12.17 20.88
C VAL A 305 -7.91 -11.75 21.50
N GLU A 306 -8.02 -11.75 22.84
CA GLU A 306 -9.23 -11.36 23.55
C GLU A 306 -9.37 -9.84 23.80
N ASN A 307 -8.25 -9.11 23.88
CA ASN A 307 -8.24 -7.74 24.42
C ASN A 307 -7.62 -6.69 23.50
N ASN A 308 -7.08 -7.05 22.33
CA ASN A 308 -6.25 -6.14 21.52
C ASN A 308 -6.95 -4.81 21.20
N THR A 309 -8.19 -4.87 20.72
CA THR A 309 -8.97 -3.69 20.37
C THR A 309 -9.31 -2.81 21.57
N LYS A 310 -9.26 -3.33 22.81
CA LYS A 310 -9.44 -2.51 24.02
C LYS A 310 -8.21 -1.66 24.33
N TYR A 311 -7.04 -2.07 23.84
CA TYR A 311 -5.76 -1.38 24.04
C TYR A 311 -5.45 -0.42 22.90
N CYS A 312 -5.96 -0.71 21.71
CA CYS A 312 -5.96 0.22 20.58
C CYS A 312 -6.69 1.53 20.96
N ASN A 313 -6.03 2.69 20.94
CA ASN A 313 -6.66 3.97 21.31
C ASN A 313 -7.95 4.28 20.53
N ASN A 314 -8.00 3.89 19.26
CA ASN A 314 -9.18 4.05 18.39
C ASN A 314 -10.12 2.83 18.37
N GLY A 315 -9.83 1.78 19.14
CA GLY A 315 -10.63 0.55 19.16
C GLY A 315 -10.45 -0.37 17.95
N ILE A 316 -9.53 -0.07 17.04
CA ILE A 316 -9.44 -0.70 15.71
C ILE A 316 -8.02 -1.19 15.44
N GLU A 317 -7.90 -2.42 14.96
CA GLU A 317 -6.63 -2.96 14.45
C GLU A 317 -6.28 -2.35 13.08
N ASN A 318 -4.98 -2.12 12.85
CA ASN A 318 -4.47 -1.65 11.57
C ASN A 318 -3.32 -2.54 11.07
N ILE A 319 -2.65 -2.16 9.98
CA ILE A 319 -1.56 -2.98 9.41
C ILE A 319 -0.42 -3.26 10.40
N ILE A 320 -0.17 -2.37 11.37
CA ILE A 320 0.86 -2.55 12.41
C ILE A 320 0.52 -3.71 13.32
N ASP A 321 -0.75 -3.83 13.72
CA ASP A 321 -1.23 -4.98 14.47
C ASP A 321 -1.02 -6.27 13.66
N ASP A 322 -1.32 -6.23 12.35
CA ASP A 322 -1.22 -7.41 11.51
C ASP A 322 0.23 -7.91 11.32
N TYR A 323 1.19 -7.04 11.01
CA TYR A 323 2.57 -7.51 10.84
C TYR A 323 3.22 -7.89 12.17
N CYS A 324 2.90 -7.22 13.28
CA CYS A 324 3.39 -7.57 14.60
C CYS A 324 2.80 -8.91 15.07
N ALA A 325 1.51 -9.15 14.84
CA ALA A 325 0.85 -10.41 15.14
C ALA A 325 1.30 -11.54 14.20
N LEU A 326 1.58 -11.25 12.92
CA LEU A 326 2.14 -12.23 11.99
C LEU A 326 3.51 -12.72 12.48
N LEU A 327 4.36 -11.80 12.92
CA LEU A 327 5.67 -12.15 13.47
C LEU A 327 5.51 -13.01 14.74
N ALA A 328 4.64 -12.59 15.66
CA ALA A 328 4.33 -13.32 16.89
C ALA A 328 3.85 -14.76 16.63
N THR A 329 2.85 -14.90 15.75
CA THR A 329 2.23 -16.20 15.44
C THR A 329 3.15 -17.11 14.65
N THR A 330 3.98 -16.56 13.76
CA THR A 330 5.01 -17.31 13.04
C THR A 330 6.05 -17.88 14.00
N GLU A 331 6.55 -17.08 14.95
CA GLU A 331 7.53 -17.54 15.94
C GLU A 331 6.93 -18.55 16.93
N LEU A 332 5.68 -18.33 17.36
CA LEU A 332 4.94 -19.30 18.18
C LEU A 332 4.74 -20.62 17.44
N TYR A 333 4.38 -20.58 16.16
CA TYR A 333 4.32 -21.78 15.34
C TYR A 333 5.69 -22.46 15.22
N ASN A 334 6.77 -21.70 15.01
CA ASN A 334 8.12 -22.26 14.95
C ASN A 334 8.53 -22.95 16.24
N ALA A 335 8.22 -22.35 17.39
CA ALA A 335 8.55 -22.89 18.71
C ALA A 335 7.71 -24.11 19.11
N THR A 336 6.47 -24.21 18.64
CA THR A 336 5.49 -25.20 19.14
C THR A 336 5.09 -26.25 18.12
N LYS A 337 5.15 -25.92 16.84
CA LYS A 337 4.54 -26.65 15.72
C LYS A 337 3.03 -26.89 15.88
N ASP A 338 2.37 -26.07 16.69
CA ASP A 338 0.92 -26.15 16.91
C ASP A 338 0.17 -25.46 15.77
N SER A 339 -0.75 -26.20 15.15
CA SER A 339 -1.57 -25.74 14.03
C SER A 339 -2.42 -24.51 14.33
N ILE A 340 -2.73 -24.23 15.60
CA ILE A 340 -3.53 -23.05 15.97
C ILE A 340 -2.78 -21.74 15.67
N TYR A 341 -1.47 -21.68 15.94
CA TYR A 341 -0.66 -20.51 15.62
C TYR A 341 -0.39 -20.41 14.12
N LEU A 342 -0.30 -21.54 13.42
CA LEU A 342 -0.23 -21.56 11.96
C LEU A 342 -1.50 -20.99 11.32
N ALA A 343 -2.68 -21.35 11.83
CA ALA A 343 -3.95 -20.80 11.36
C ALA A 343 -4.03 -19.29 11.61
N ALA A 344 -3.65 -18.84 12.81
CA ALA A 344 -3.61 -17.42 13.15
C ALA A 344 -2.62 -16.64 12.25
N ALA A 345 -1.45 -17.22 11.97
CA ALA A 345 -0.46 -16.62 11.07
C ALA A 345 -1.00 -16.49 9.63
N LYS A 346 -1.69 -17.51 9.11
CA LYS A 346 -2.33 -17.45 7.78
C LYS A 346 -3.36 -16.32 7.70
N THR A 347 -4.18 -16.15 8.73
CA THR A 347 -5.12 -15.02 8.81
C THR A 347 -4.41 -13.67 8.76
N ARG A 348 -3.28 -13.52 9.47
CA ARG A 348 -2.49 -12.28 9.43
C ARG A 348 -1.82 -12.05 8.07
N VAL A 349 -1.34 -13.09 7.38
CA VAL A 349 -0.88 -12.99 5.98
C VAL A 349 -2.00 -12.47 5.08
N ASP A 350 -3.18 -13.08 5.16
CA ASP A 350 -4.33 -12.73 4.33
C ASP A 350 -4.77 -11.27 4.60
N ASN A 351 -4.73 -10.82 5.86
CA ASN A 351 -5.02 -9.43 6.24
C ASN A 351 -4.02 -8.41 5.71
N ILE A 352 -2.72 -8.73 5.67
CA ILE A 352 -1.68 -7.84 5.12
C ILE A 352 -1.83 -7.76 3.61
N ILE A 353 -1.99 -8.90 2.94
CA ILE A 353 -2.15 -8.95 1.48
C ILE A 353 -3.43 -8.22 1.05
N ALA A 354 -4.52 -8.34 1.79
CA ALA A 354 -5.77 -7.63 1.51
C ALA A 354 -5.64 -6.10 1.64
N LYS A 355 -4.65 -5.60 2.38
CA LYS A 355 -4.33 -4.16 2.46
C LYS A 355 -3.35 -3.71 1.38
N GLN A 356 -2.81 -4.61 0.56
CA GLN A 356 -1.94 -4.20 -0.53
C GLN A 356 -2.78 -3.70 -1.71
N HIS A 357 -2.52 -2.46 -2.13
CA HIS A 357 -3.08 -1.92 -3.35
C HIS A 357 -2.52 -2.63 -4.58
N THR A 358 -3.26 -2.58 -5.70
CA THR A 358 -2.84 -3.20 -6.97
C THR A 358 -1.50 -2.67 -7.47
N ASP A 359 -1.20 -1.40 -7.20
CA ASP A 359 0.07 -0.77 -7.58
C ASP A 359 1.24 -1.25 -6.71
N GLY A 360 0.97 -1.77 -5.52
CA GLY A 360 1.95 -2.43 -4.65
C GLY A 360 2.24 -1.78 -3.30
N TRP A 361 1.76 -0.56 -3.05
CA TRP A 361 1.79 0.06 -1.72
C TRP A 361 0.78 -0.61 -0.76
N PHE A 362 0.99 -0.47 0.54
CA PHE A 362 0.08 -0.98 1.56
C PHE A 362 -0.77 0.13 2.16
N ALA A 363 -2.06 -0.14 2.35
CA ALA A 363 -2.91 0.69 3.20
C ALA A 363 -2.61 0.47 4.67
N ALA A 364 -2.66 1.54 5.46
CA ALA A 364 -2.57 1.44 6.91
C ALA A 364 -3.87 0.90 7.51
N ASP A 365 -5.01 1.31 6.96
CA ASP A 365 -6.35 0.92 7.39
C ASP A 365 -7.04 -0.04 6.40
N LYS A 366 -8.17 -0.64 6.83
CA LYS A 366 -8.93 -1.61 6.03
C LYS A 366 -9.60 -1.00 4.79
N ASN A 367 -9.92 0.30 4.80
CA ASN A 367 -10.67 0.97 3.73
C ASN A 367 -9.74 1.58 2.67
N GLY A 368 -8.42 1.52 2.85
CA GLY A 368 -7.47 2.08 1.89
C GLY A 368 -7.38 3.61 1.93
N ILE A 369 -7.86 4.26 3.00
CA ILE A 369 -7.94 5.72 3.08
C ILE A 369 -6.55 6.32 3.29
N ARG A 370 -5.75 5.73 4.20
CA ARG A 370 -4.41 6.18 4.56
C ARG A 370 -3.38 5.18 4.03
N PRO A 371 -2.41 5.59 3.20
CA PRO A 371 -1.29 4.73 2.87
C PRO A 371 -0.44 4.45 4.12
N PHE A 372 0.20 3.29 4.14
CA PHE A 372 1.15 2.94 5.18
C PHE A 372 2.52 3.56 4.85
N PHE A 373 2.89 4.53 5.70
CA PHE A 373 4.22 5.12 5.78
C PHE A 373 4.63 5.12 7.26
N HIS A 374 5.91 4.91 7.54
CA HIS A 374 6.38 4.77 8.92
C HIS A 374 7.85 5.16 9.09
N ALA A 375 8.16 5.95 10.11
CA ALA A 375 9.53 6.45 10.39
C ALA A 375 10.55 5.40 10.85
N ALA A 376 10.11 4.17 11.05
CA ALA A 376 10.93 3.10 11.63
C ALA A 376 10.68 1.77 10.91
N ASP A 377 9.42 1.32 10.86
CA ASP A 377 9.10 -0.07 10.56
C ASP A 377 8.43 -0.26 9.20
N GLU A 378 8.61 0.65 8.24
CA GLU A 378 7.93 0.57 6.93
C GLU A 378 8.25 -0.72 6.17
N GLY A 379 9.45 -1.29 6.37
CA GLY A 379 9.85 -2.57 5.79
C GLY A 379 9.31 -3.82 6.53
N LEU A 380 8.75 -3.67 7.73
CA LEU A 380 8.34 -4.80 8.58
C LEU A 380 7.20 -5.68 8.00
N PRO A 381 6.20 -5.17 7.25
CA PRO A 381 5.23 -6.02 6.56
C PRO A 381 5.91 -7.07 5.67
N ILE A 382 6.93 -6.66 4.91
CA ILE A 382 7.67 -7.54 4.00
C ILE A 382 8.52 -8.55 4.77
N VAL A 383 9.21 -8.10 5.82
CA VAL A 383 10.00 -8.99 6.68
C VAL A 383 9.11 -10.03 7.34
N ALA A 384 7.95 -9.64 7.90
CA ALA A 384 7.01 -10.56 8.54
C ALA A 384 6.44 -11.61 7.55
N LEU A 385 6.03 -11.19 6.35
CA LEU A 385 5.61 -12.11 5.28
C LEU A 385 6.74 -13.07 4.88
N ALA A 386 7.97 -12.59 4.79
CA ALA A 386 9.13 -13.44 4.44
C ALA A 386 9.44 -14.47 5.55
N LYS A 387 9.30 -14.09 6.83
CA LYS A 387 9.43 -15.02 7.96
C LYS A 387 8.33 -16.09 7.92
N PHE A 388 7.09 -15.72 7.63
CA PHE A 388 6.01 -16.71 7.47
C PHE A 388 6.31 -17.67 6.31
N ARG A 389 6.70 -17.13 5.15
CA ARG A 389 7.04 -17.91 3.95
C ARG A 389 8.15 -18.96 4.20
N GLN A 390 9.09 -18.65 5.10
CA GLN A 390 10.13 -19.60 5.53
C GLN A 390 9.56 -20.73 6.40
N ALA A 391 8.51 -20.46 7.17
CA ALA A 391 7.89 -21.39 8.10
C ALA A 391 6.83 -22.29 7.45
N ASP A 392 6.06 -21.78 6.48
CA ASP A 392 4.97 -22.50 5.81
C ASP A 392 4.82 -22.06 4.35
N SER A 393 4.57 -23.03 3.46
CA SER A 393 4.53 -22.82 2.01
C SER A 393 3.14 -22.51 1.44
N SER A 394 2.07 -22.59 2.24
CA SER A 394 0.68 -22.56 1.75
C SER A 394 0.20 -21.18 1.28
N ARG A 395 1.01 -20.14 1.44
CA ARG A 395 0.77 -18.77 0.93
C ARG A 395 1.92 -18.25 0.07
N ASN A 396 2.84 -19.11 -0.37
CA ASN A 396 4.02 -18.64 -1.13
C ASN A 396 3.64 -17.86 -2.37
N GLU A 397 2.68 -18.33 -3.17
CA GLU A 397 2.27 -17.65 -4.40
C GLU A 397 1.70 -16.24 -4.14
N SER A 398 0.83 -16.10 -3.14
CA SER A 398 0.26 -14.81 -2.76
C SER A 398 1.30 -13.86 -2.17
N ILE A 399 2.24 -14.40 -1.38
CA ILE A 399 3.35 -13.64 -0.80
C ILE A 399 4.34 -13.19 -1.87
N ASP A 400 4.72 -14.07 -2.79
CA ASP A 400 5.64 -13.78 -3.89
C ASP A 400 5.03 -12.71 -4.82
N SER A 401 3.73 -12.82 -5.10
CA SER A 401 2.98 -11.77 -5.81
C SER A 401 3.00 -10.44 -5.06
N ALA A 402 2.85 -10.46 -3.73
CA ALA A 402 2.92 -9.26 -2.91
C ALA A 402 4.33 -8.62 -2.93
N PHE A 403 5.38 -9.44 -2.89
CA PHE A 403 6.77 -8.98 -3.01
C PHE A 403 7.04 -8.34 -4.37
N ILE A 404 6.60 -8.97 -5.47
CA ILE A 404 6.77 -8.42 -6.82
C ILE A 404 6.11 -7.05 -6.93
N ARG A 405 4.86 -6.91 -6.47
CA ARG A 405 4.15 -5.62 -6.49
C ARG A 405 4.83 -4.58 -5.60
N TRP A 406 5.22 -4.95 -4.37
CA TRP A 406 5.87 -4.03 -3.44
C TRP A 406 7.21 -3.53 -3.99
N VAL A 407 8.04 -4.44 -4.51
CA VAL A 407 9.32 -4.08 -5.15
C VAL A 407 9.06 -3.17 -6.35
N GLY A 408 8.08 -3.51 -7.20
CA GLY A 408 7.69 -2.69 -8.36
C GLY A 408 7.29 -1.27 -7.96
N TRP A 409 6.41 -1.13 -6.95
CA TRP A 409 5.96 0.15 -6.43
C TRP A 409 7.12 1.02 -5.94
N TYR A 410 7.94 0.50 -5.03
CA TYR A 410 9.00 1.29 -4.42
C TYR A 410 10.09 1.66 -5.41
N ARG A 411 10.38 0.81 -6.40
CA ARG A 411 11.25 1.18 -7.52
C ARG A 411 10.64 2.31 -8.33
N GLN A 412 9.37 2.14 -8.76
CA GLN A 412 8.66 3.14 -9.55
C GLN A 412 8.66 4.51 -8.88
N ILE A 413 8.28 4.61 -7.61
CA ILE A 413 8.26 5.91 -6.93
C ILE A 413 9.66 6.42 -6.62
N THR A 414 10.66 5.56 -6.42
CA THR A 414 12.05 6.00 -6.19
C THR A 414 12.66 6.63 -7.43
N ASP A 415 12.31 6.08 -8.60
CA ASP A 415 12.79 6.49 -9.92
C ASP A 415 11.89 7.58 -10.58
N GLU A 416 10.74 7.89 -9.98
CA GLU A 416 9.80 8.90 -10.50
C GLU A 416 10.40 10.31 -10.63
N VAL A 417 11.45 10.62 -9.88
CA VAL A 417 12.13 11.91 -9.90
C VAL A 417 13.65 11.72 -9.93
N THR A 418 14.39 12.76 -10.33
CA THR A 418 15.85 12.75 -10.19
C THR A 418 16.24 12.39 -8.76
N ASN A 419 16.95 11.27 -8.60
CA ASN A 419 17.30 10.72 -7.30
C ASN A 419 18.71 10.09 -7.34
N PRO A 420 19.78 10.89 -7.33
CA PRO A 420 21.16 10.40 -7.46
C PRO A 420 21.61 9.51 -6.31
N PHE A 421 20.87 9.52 -5.20
CA PHE A 421 21.18 8.72 -4.01
C PHE A 421 20.46 7.38 -3.97
N ASN A 422 19.49 7.14 -4.87
CA ASN A 422 18.52 6.04 -4.79
C ASN A 422 17.84 5.98 -3.41
N TYR A 423 17.55 7.13 -2.81
CA TYR A 423 16.81 7.20 -1.55
C TYR A 423 15.39 6.65 -1.78
N VAL A 424 14.99 5.63 -1.04
CA VAL A 424 13.68 5.00 -1.25
C VAL A 424 12.56 5.95 -0.80
N ARG A 425 11.83 6.48 -1.78
CA ARG A 425 10.69 7.40 -1.57
C ARG A 425 9.51 6.66 -0.93
N GLN A 426 8.52 7.41 -0.45
CA GLN A 426 7.32 6.90 0.23
C GLN A 426 6.05 7.52 -0.32
N TYR A 427 4.92 6.84 -0.09
CA TYR A 427 3.60 7.30 -0.47
C TYR A 427 2.83 7.69 0.80
N ASN A 428 2.51 8.97 0.94
CA ASN A 428 1.95 9.51 2.17
C ASN A 428 0.82 10.51 1.93
N LYS A 429 0.15 10.88 3.02
CA LYS A 429 -0.91 11.88 3.08
C LYS A 429 -0.66 12.80 4.25
N ASN A 430 -0.95 14.09 4.09
CA ASN A 430 -1.01 15.01 5.21
C ASN A 430 -2.29 14.75 6.01
N TYR A 431 -2.17 14.75 7.34
CA TYR A 431 -3.29 14.69 8.25
C TYR A 431 -3.91 16.08 8.42
N LEU A 432 -5.22 16.19 8.23
CA LEU A 432 -5.96 17.47 8.26
C LEU A 432 -6.78 17.66 9.55
N GLY A 433 -6.71 16.71 10.49
CA GLY A 433 -7.55 16.67 11.70
C GLY A 433 -8.81 15.83 11.51
N GLU A 434 -9.45 15.44 12.61
CA GLU A 434 -10.73 14.70 12.63
C GLU A 434 -10.78 13.44 11.74
N ASN A 435 -9.68 12.69 11.63
CA ASN A 435 -9.55 11.54 10.72
C ASN A 435 -9.70 11.88 9.22
N ALA A 436 -9.53 13.15 8.85
CA ALA A 436 -9.46 13.60 7.46
C ALA A 436 -8.01 13.65 6.98
N TYR A 437 -7.83 13.32 5.70
CA TYR A 437 -6.53 13.28 5.04
C TYR A 437 -6.58 14.07 3.75
N GLY A 438 -5.46 14.72 3.42
CA GLY A 438 -5.28 15.39 2.13
C GLY A 438 -5.06 14.40 0.99
N GLU A 439 -4.73 14.95 -0.17
CA GLU A 439 -4.35 14.18 -1.35
C GLU A 439 -3.11 13.32 -1.08
N ALA A 440 -3.11 12.13 -1.67
CA ALA A 440 -1.96 11.24 -1.60
C ALA A 440 -0.83 11.79 -2.47
N LYS A 441 0.39 11.71 -1.97
CA LYS A 441 1.59 12.18 -2.67
C LYS A 441 2.73 11.20 -2.51
N THR A 442 3.58 11.10 -3.52
CA THR A 442 4.90 10.52 -3.37
C THR A 442 5.85 11.58 -2.82
N ALA A 443 6.68 11.23 -1.84
CA ALA A 443 7.61 12.15 -1.19
C ALA A 443 8.91 11.43 -0.83
N PHE A 444 9.98 12.19 -0.62
CA PHE A 444 11.19 11.63 -0.01
C PHE A 444 10.93 11.31 1.46
N PHE A 445 10.42 12.28 2.21
CA PHE A 445 10.32 12.21 3.67
C PHE A 445 8.86 12.13 4.15
N LEU A 446 8.72 11.80 5.43
CA LEU A 446 7.46 11.76 6.16
C LEU A 446 6.76 13.11 6.13
N PRO A 447 5.41 13.13 6.14
CA PRO A 447 4.67 14.36 6.32
C PRO A 447 4.85 14.84 7.77
N HIS A 448 5.22 16.11 7.94
CA HIS A 448 5.31 16.75 9.26
C HIS A 448 3.91 16.90 9.87
N GLN A 449 2.90 17.10 9.01
CA GLN A 449 1.49 17.07 9.36
C GLN A 449 0.98 15.62 9.37
N ASN A 450 1.07 14.96 10.53
CA ASN A 450 0.56 13.62 10.76
C ASN A 450 -0.27 13.55 12.06
N GLU A 451 -0.82 12.37 12.38
CA GLU A 451 -1.79 12.17 13.47
C GLU A 451 -1.27 12.51 14.86
N THR A 452 0.05 12.56 15.04
CA THR A 452 0.66 12.95 16.32
C THR A 452 0.57 14.47 16.57
N GLY A 453 0.44 15.26 15.49
CA GLY A 453 0.43 16.73 15.56
C GLY A 453 1.79 17.38 15.81
N TYR A 454 2.85 16.60 16.06
CA TYR A 454 4.19 17.16 16.30
C TYR A 454 5.34 16.25 15.85
N TRP A 455 5.17 14.93 15.89
CA TRP A 455 6.26 13.97 15.81
C TRP A 455 6.60 13.66 14.37
N TRP A 456 7.84 13.97 14.01
CA TRP A 456 8.52 13.59 12.78
C TRP A 456 10.02 13.77 13.05
N GLN A 457 10.84 12.98 12.39
CA GLN A 457 12.29 12.99 12.59
C GLN A 457 12.98 12.42 11.35
N GLY A 458 14.30 12.38 11.38
CA GLY A 458 15.07 11.60 10.43
C GLY A 458 14.69 10.12 10.44
N GLU A 459 14.93 9.46 9.31
CA GLU A 459 14.30 8.19 8.98
C GLU A 459 15.28 6.99 8.97
N ASN A 460 16.42 7.06 9.65
CA ASN A 460 17.44 6.00 9.52
C ASN A 460 16.96 4.59 9.91
N ALA A 461 15.95 4.47 10.79
CA ALA A 461 15.33 3.18 11.13
C ALA A 461 14.48 2.67 9.95
N ARG A 462 13.64 3.52 9.37
CA ARG A 462 12.90 3.24 8.13
C ARG A 462 13.85 2.83 7.01
N LEU A 463 14.92 3.57 6.78
CA LEU A 463 15.88 3.28 5.71
C LEU A 463 16.51 1.90 5.88
N ALA A 464 16.92 1.55 7.11
CA ALA A 464 17.45 0.24 7.41
C ALA A 464 16.38 -0.87 7.34
N SER A 465 15.12 -0.61 7.73
CA SER A 465 14.03 -1.59 7.60
C SER A 465 13.65 -1.85 6.14
N MET A 466 13.64 -0.81 5.31
CA MET A 466 13.49 -0.93 3.87
C MET A 466 14.65 -1.70 3.24
N SER A 467 15.89 -1.44 3.67
CA SER A 467 17.06 -2.22 3.26
C SER A 467 16.87 -3.71 3.55
N ALA A 468 16.51 -4.06 4.79
CA ALA A 468 16.18 -5.43 5.15
C ALA A 468 15.06 -6.00 4.26
N ALA A 469 13.94 -5.29 4.11
CA ALA A 469 12.81 -5.73 3.28
C ALA A 469 13.22 -6.09 1.84
N PHE A 470 14.03 -5.26 1.18
CA PHE A 470 14.56 -5.57 -0.16
C PHE A 470 15.41 -6.85 -0.17
N MET A 471 16.23 -7.08 0.85
CA MET A 471 17.03 -8.32 0.98
C MET A 471 16.12 -9.54 1.19
N TYR A 472 15.11 -9.47 2.06
CA TYR A 472 14.18 -10.57 2.32
C TYR A 472 13.31 -10.90 1.09
N ALA A 473 12.73 -9.89 0.45
CA ALA A 473 11.94 -10.07 -0.76
C ALA A 473 12.78 -10.68 -1.89
N SER A 474 13.99 -10.15 -2.11
CA SER A 474 14.90 -10.68 -3.13
C SER A 474 15.30 -12.13 -2.83
N LYS A 475 15.63 -12.46 -1.59
CA LYS A 475 15.94 -13.85 -1.20
C LYS A 475 14.76 -14.78 -1.39
N ALA A 476 13.54 -14.33 -1.09
CA ALA A 476 12.34 -15.14 -1.27
C ALA A 476 12.04 -15.43 -2.74
N LEU A 477 12.17 -14.42 -3.60
CA LEU A 477 11.87 -14.52 -5.03
C LEU A 477 12.93 -15.32 -5.81
N TYR A 478 14.21 -15.17 -5.45
CA TYR A 478 15.32 -15.77 -6.19
C TYR A 478 15.95 -17.00 -5.50
N GLY A 479 15.53 -17.31 -4.26
CA GLY A 479 16.12 -18.34 -3.40
C GLY A 479 17.46 -17.93 -2.77
N SER A 480 18.36 -17.39 -3.58
CA SER A 480 19.55 -16.63 -3.17
C SER A 480 19.66 -15.39 -4.03
N PHE A 481 20.43 -14.38 -3.60
CA PHE A 481 20.64 -13.21 -4.44
C PHE A 481 22.11 -12.83 -4.55
N ASN A 482 22.45 -12.25 -5.70
CA ASN A 482 23.75 -11.67 -5.99
C ASN A 482 23.59 -10.14 -5.99
N LEU A 483 24.51 -9.42 -5.33
CA LEU A 483 24.40 -7.97 -5.13
C LEU A 483 24.49 -7.16 -6.42
N ILE A 484 24.97 -7.75 -7.52
CA ILE A 484 25.12 -7.12 -8.83
C ILE A 484 24.03 -7.58 -9.80
N ALA A 485 23.73 -8.88 -9.84
CA ALA A 485 22.81 -9.43 -10.82
C ALA A 485 21.36 -9.02 -10.54
N HIS A 486 20.98 -8.88 -9.26
CA HIS A 486 19.61 -8.59 -8.85
C HIS A 486 19.42 -7.11 -8.53
N GLU A 487 18.85 -6.39 -9.49
CA GLU A 487 18.67 -4.94 -9.47
C GLU A 487 17.89 -4.41 -8.26
N ASN A 488 17.01 -5.20 -7.64
CA ASN A 488 16.23 -4.77 -6.47
C ASN A 488 17.10 -4.52 -5.24
N VAL A 489 18.22 -5.26 -5.14
CA VAL A 489 19.14 -5.22 -4.00
C VAL A 489 19.87 -3.88 -3.91
N GLN A 490 20.08 -3.21 -5.05
CA GLN A 490 20.78 -1.92 -5.10
C GLN A 490 20.03 -0.82 -4.35
N TYR A 491 18.68 -0.83 -4.39
CA TYR A 491 17.85 0.11 -3.63
C TYR A 491 18.02 -0.13 -2.13
N GLY A 492 18.12 -1.38 -1.69
CA GLY A 492 18.41 -1.70 -0.29
C GLY A 492 19.81 -1.26 0.16
N ILE A 493 20.85 -1.46 -0.66
CA ILE A 493 22.23 -1.03 -0.37
C ILE A 493 22.32 0.49 -0.27
N ALA A 494 21.66 1.22 -1.18
CA ALA A 494 21.70 2.67 -1.21
C ALA A 494 21.21 3.32 0.09
N GLN A 495 20.30 2.66 0.82
CA GLN A 495 19.82 3.14 2.12
C GLN A 495 20.92 3.06 3.19
N LEU A 496 21.74 1.99 3.16
CA LEU A 496 22.91 1.87 4.03
C LEU A 496 23.98 2.88 3.66
N ASP A 497 24.21 3.13 2.36
CA ASP A 497 25.14 4.17 1.92
C ASP A 497 24.73 5.56 2.40
N TRP A 498 23.43 5.87 2.37
CA TRP A 498 22.89 7.12 2.91
C TRP A 498 23.20 7.28 4.39
N ILE A 499 22.94 6.25 5.20
CA ILE A 499 23.25 6.22 6.64
C ILE A 499 24.76 6.41 6.88
N LEU A 500 25.59 5.81 6.03
CA LEU A 500 27.04 5.80 6.15
C LEU A 500 27.75 6.93 5.37
N GLY A 501 27.04 7.99 5.00
CA GLY A 501 27.65 9.25 4.55
C GLY A 501 27.52 9.60 3.07
N LYS A 502 26.98 8.71 2.23
CA LYS A 502 26.59 9.04 0.84
C LYS A 502 25.27 9.79 0.83
N ASN A 503 25.28 11.01 1.36
CA ASN A 503 24.13 11.89 1.45
C ASN A 503 24.54 13.36 1.19
N PRO A 504 23.60 14.27 0.92
CA PRO A 504 23.90 15.67 0.57
C PRO A 504 24.69 16.47 1.62
N TYR A 505 24.77 15.97 2.86
CA TYR A 505 25.49 16.57 3.98
C TYR A 505 26.85 15.94 4.22
N ASN A 506 27.25 14.93 3.42
CA ASN A 506 28.52 14.22 3.55
C ASN A 506 28.74 13.78 5.01
N SER A 507 27.70 13.23 5.65
CA SER A 507 27.67 12.96 7.10
C SER A 507 27.37 11.49 7.38
N CYS A 508 28.31 10.79 8.02
CA CYS A 508 28.05 9.45 8.53
C CYS A 508 27.23 9.57 9.81
N MET A 509 26.02 9.01 9.78
CA MET A 509 25.05 9.09 10.88
C MET A 509 25.24 7.99 11.93
N MET A 510 26.15 7.04 11.69
CA MET A 510 26.69 6.12 12.68
C MET A 510 27.86 6.76 13.43
N HIS A 511 27.70 7.00 14.73
CA HIS A 511 28.66 7.76 15.52
C HIS A 511 29.97 6.98 15.75
N GLY A 512 31.11 7.69 15.61
CA GLY A 512 32.45 7.11 15.74
C GLY A 512 32.94 6.37 14.49
N TYR A 513 32.21 6.50 13.39
CA TYR A 513 32.49 5.90 12.09
C TYR A 513 32.45 6.94 10.98
N GLY A 514 33.22 6.75 9.93
CA GLY A 514 33.25 7.70 8.82
C GLY A 514 33.69 9.10 9.25
N ARG A 515 32.95 10.13 8.84
CA ARG A 515 33.27 11.56 8.99
C ARG A 515 32.00 12.37 9.21
N ASN A 516 32.18 13.59 9.72
CA ASN A 516 31.11 14.54 10.02
C ASN A 516 29.99 13.91 10.85
N ASN A 517 30.36 13.11 11.86
CA ASN A 517 29.38 12.54 12.78
C ASN A 517 28.62 13.65 13.50
N PRO A 518 27.29 13.54 13.62
CA PRO A 518 26.51 14.53 14.35
C PRO A 518 26.98 14.67 15.80
N PRO A 519 26.98 15.91 16.32
CA PRO A 519 27.34 16.15 17.72
C PRO A 519 26.24 15.63 18.66
N ALA A 520 26.59 15.56 19.94
CA ALA A 520 25.61 15.45 21.01
C ALA A 520 24.69 16.69 21.01
N TYR A 521 23.40 16.51 21.30
CA TYR A 521 22.45 17.62 21.40
C TYR A 521 22.18 18.01 22.86
N LEU A 522 21.77 19.26 23.06
CA LEU A 522 21.38 19.76 24.38
C LEU A 522 19.92 19.40 24.67
N ASN A 523 19.68 18.60 25.71
CA ASN A 523 18.35 18.33 26.24
C ASN A 523 18.11 19.09 27.57
N GLY A 524 16.93 18.91 28.15
CA GLY A 524 16.55 19.55 29.44
C GLY A 524 17.46 19.20 30.62
N ASN A 525 18.35 18.21 30.49
CA ASN A 525 19.26 17.70 31.51
C ASN A 525 20.75 17.86 31.16
N GLY A 526 21.08 18.58 30.07
CA GLY A 526 22.45 18.77 29.59
C GLY A 526 22.69 18.13 28.22
N TYR A 527 23.95 17.91 27.85
CA TYR A 527 24.24 17.26 26.56
C TYR A 527 23.93 15.77 26.62
N ALA A 528 23.02 15.30 25.76
CA ALA A 528 22.75 13.90 25.52
C ALA A 528 24.02 13.22 25.00
N LYS A 529 24.51 12.20 25.70
CA LYS A 529 25.76 11.53 25.32
C LYS A 529 25.53 10.64 24.11
N ASN A 530 26.18 10.93 22.99
CA ASN A 530 26.26 9.98 21.87
C ASN A 530 27.24 8.85 22.19
N PHE A 531 26.86 7.64 21.83
CA PHE A 531 27.66 6.44 22.00
C PHE A 531 28.19 5.97 20.65
N LYS A 532 29.44 5.48 20.63
CA LYS A 532 30.02 4.88 19.44
C LYS A 532 29.16 3.69 19.00
N GLY A 533 28.96 3.57 17.69
CA GLY A 533 28.08 2.54 17.12
C GLY A 533 26.65 3.02 16.92
N GLY A 534 26.15 3.88 17.81
CA GLY A 534 24.78 4.38 17.74
C GLY A 534 24.51 5.21 16.49
N ILE A 535 23.32 5.04 15.93
CA ILE A 535 22.85 5.74 14.75
C ILE A 535 21.83 6.79 15.17
N CYS A 536 21.99 8.03 14.68
CA CYS A 536 21.04 9.11 14.95
C CYS A 536 19.77 9.02 14.08
N ASN A 537 18.76 9.81 14.42
CA ASN A 537 17.51 9.95 13.64
C ASN A 537 17.79 10.19 12.15
N GLY A 538 18.58 11.21 11.84
CA GLY A 538 19.10 11.48 10.50
C GLY A 538 18.40 12.62 9.76
N ILE A 539 18.51 12.61 8.44
CA ILE A 539 18.05 13.68 7.53
C ILE A 539 16.53 13.60 7.32
N SER A 540 15.87 14.76 7.24
CA SER A 540 14.42 14.89 7.03
C SER A 540 14.07 15.89 5.93
N ALA A 541 12.77 16.05 5.69
CA ALA A 541 12.23 17.24 5.03
C ALA A 541 12.55 18.48 5.86
N LYS A 542 12.65 19.62 5.19
CA LYS A 542 12.86 20.92 5.85
C LYS A 542 11.60 21.35 6.58
N ASP A 543 11.78 21.82 7.80
CA ASP A 543 10.66 22.19 8.70
C ASP A 543 9.70 23.19 8.07
N SER A 544 10.23 24.18 7.34
CA SER A 544 9.42 25.23 6.68
C SER A 544 8.94 24.89 5.27
N ASP A 545 9.44 23.83 4.65
CA ASP A 545 9.06 23.38 3.30
C ASP A 545 9.37 21.90 3.10
N GLU A 546 8.35 21.04 3.18
CA GLU A 546 8.52 19.58 3.04
C GLU A 546 9.08 19.12 1.68
N LYS A 547 9.16 20.02 0.68
CA LYS A 547 9.80 19.71 -0.61
C LYS A 547 11.32 19.82 -0.56
N ASP A 548 11.86 20.62 0.36
CA ASP A 548 13.29 20.81 0.54
C ASP A 548 13.84 19.85 1.61
N ILE A 549 15.16 19.75 1.69
CA ILE A 549 15.88 18.83 2.58
C ILE A 549 16.56 19.59 3.72
N ASP A 550 16.59 18.99 4.91
CA ASP A 550 17.30 19.60 6.04
C ASP A 550 18.00 18.60 6.97
N PHE A 551 19.07 19.09 7.61
CA PHE A 551 19.83 18.35 8.60
C PHE A 551 20.53 19.30 9.56
N MET A 552 20.12 19.26 10.84
CA MET A 552 20.63 20.12 11.91
C MET A 552 20.53 21.63 11.61
N PRO A 553 19.35 22.16 11.20
CA PRO A 553 19.21 23.57 10.84
C PRO A 553 19.32 24.54 12.02
N TYR A 554 19.04 24.07 13.23
CA TYR A 554 18.96 24.95 14.39
C TYR A 554 20.30 25.10 15.11
N SER A 555 20.36 26.14 15.95
CA SER A 555 21.49 26.32 16.87
C SER A 555 21.63 25.11 17.81
N ALA A 556 22.84 24.81 18.27
CA ALA A 556 23.10 23.63 19.11
C ALA A 556 22.29 23.58 20.43
N SER A 557 21.78 24.72 20.90
CA SER A 557 20.95 24.82 22.11
C SER A 557 19.45 24.69 21.85
N ASP A 558 19.03 24.57 20.59
CA ASP A 558 17.62 24.44 20.24
C ASP A 558 17.09 23.06 20.63
N TRP A 559 15.90 23.04 21.21
CA TRP A 559 15.29 21.80 21.67
C TRP A 559 14.83 20.93 20.50
N GLN A 560 14.52 21.50 19.34
CA GLN A 560 14.06 20.74 18.16
C GLN A 560 15.13 19.83 17.56
N ASN A 561 16.40 19.96 17.97
CA ASN A 561 17.51 19.19 17.43
C ASN A 561 17.35 17.67 17.59
N TRP A 562 16.54 17.19 18.55
CA TRP A 562 16.28 15.77 18.75
C TRP A 562 15.88 15.08 17.43
N ARG A 563 15.10 15.75 16.58
CA ARG A 563 14.60 15.23 15.29
C ARG A 563 15.70 14.76 14.33
N TRP A 564 16.91 15.29 14.41
CA TRP A 564 18.01 14.94 13.50
C TRP A 564 19.13 14.14 14.15
N ILE A 565 19.56 14.51 15.37
CA ILE A 565 20.87 14.09 15.89
C ILE A 565 20.84 13.20 17.12
N GLU A 566 19.66 13.00 17.70
CA GLU A 566 19.48 12.04 18.78
C GLU A 566 19.66 10.59 18.26
N GLN A 567 20.33 9.74 19.04
CA GLN A 567 20.41 8.31 18.76
C GLN A 567 19.25 7.59 19.42
N TRP A 568 18.67 6.62 18.71
CA TRP A 568 17.44 5.93 19.12
C TRP A 568 17.52 4.44 18.75
N LEU A 569 17.10 3.57 19.66
CA LEU A 569 17.32 2.12 19.58
C LEU A 569 16.90 1.44 18.24
N PRO A 570 15.75 1.78 17.62
CA PRO A 570 15.30 1.12 16.39
C PRO A 570 16.23 1.33 15.19
N HIS A 571 16.99 2.43 15.13
CA HIS A 571 17.94 2.66 14.03
C HIS A 571 18.97 1.53 13.97
N ASP A 572 19.60 1.28 15.11
CA ASP A 572 20.60 0.24 15.30
C ASP A 572 19.99 -1.16 15.14
N ALA A 573 18.78 -1.40 15.64
CA ALA A 573 18.11 -2.70 15.52
C ALA A 573 17.85 -3.08 14.05
N TRP A 574 17.33 -2.14 13.26
CA TRP A 574 17.10 -2.36 11.84
C TRP A 574 18.39 -2.42 11.04
N PHE A 575 19.36 -1.56 11.37
CA PHE A 575 20.65 -1.55 10.68
C PHE A 575 21.38 -2.88 10.86
N LEU A 576 21.33 -3.48 12.06
CA LEU A 576 21.92 -4.79 12.35
C LEU A 576 21.29 -5.90 11.47
N ILE A 577 19.96 -5.91 11.33
CA ILE A 577 19.28 -6.88 10.44
C ILE A 577 19.71 -6.67 9.00
N ALA A 578 19.73 -5.42 8.53
CA ALA A 578 20.05 -5.09 7.15
C ALA A 578 21.47 -5.54 6.77
N VAL A 579 22.49 -5.20 7.57
CA VAL A 579 23.87 -5.63 7.29
C VAL A 579 24.07 -7.14 7.47
N SER A 580 23.32 -7.79 8.36
CA SER A 580 23.36 -9.26 8.53
C SER A 580 22.70 -9.99 7.36
N ALA A 581 21.60 -9.45 6.82
CA ALA A 581 20.97 -9.96 5.62
C ALA A 581 21.87 -9.79 4.38
N LEU A 582 22.60 -8.67 4.31
CA LEU A 582 23.59 -8.40 3.26
C LEU A 582 24.78 -9.36 3.30
N ASN A 583 25.29 -9.71 4.50
CA ASN A 583 26.40 -10.65 4.69
C ASN A 583 26.11 -12.08 4.17
N ASN A 584 24.83 -12.41 4.00
CA ASN A 584 24.34 -13.73 3.63
C ASN A 584 24.31 -14.00 2.11
N VAL A 585 24.93 -13.12 1.34
CA VAL A 585 24.87 -13.14 -0.13
C VAL A 585 25.93 -14.06 -0.70
N VAL A 586 25.52 -14.91 -1.64
CA VAL A 586 26.45 -15.80 -2.35
C VAL A 586 27.37 -14.95 -3.21
N SER A 587 28.67 -15.00 -2.90
CA SER A 587 29.76 -14.49 -3.74
C SER A 587 29.92 -15.38 -4.97
N GLY A 588 28.91 -15.35 -5.85
CA GLY A 588 29.00 -15.93 -7.19
C GLY A 588 29.68 -14.94 -8.13
N GLY A 589 30.56 -15.44 -9.01
CA GLY A 589 31.26 -14.66 -10.05
C GLY A 589 30.35 -14.12 -11.15
N ALA A 590 29.19 -13.55 -10.78
CA ALA A 590 28.31 -12.86 -11.69
C ALA A 590 29.04 -11.63 -12.24
N VAL A 591 29.07 -11.53 -13.57
CA VAL A 591 29.59 -10.38 -14.28
C VAL A 591 28.56 -9.25 -14.14
N TYR A 592 29.00 -8.05 -13.75
CA TYR A 592 28.13 -6.87 -13.81
C TYR A 592 27.80 -6.59 -15.26
N ILE A 593 26.50 -6.46 -15.54
CA ILE A 593 25.99 -6.11 -16.86
C ILE A 593 25.52 -4.66 -16.77
N LYS A 594 26.16 -3.79 -17.53
CA LYS A 594 25.86 -2.37 -17.57
C LYS A 594 24.47 -2.12 -18.16
N PRO A 595 23.62 -1.28 -17.53
CA PRO A 595 22.34 -0.87 -18.12
C PRO A 595 22.51 -0.06 -19.43
N PRO A 596 21.50 -0.05 -20.31
CA PRO A 596 21.51 0.79 -21.50
C PRO A 596 21.45 2.29 -21.16
N THR A 597 21.60 3.16 -22.15
CA THR A 597 21.31 4.60 -22.07
C THR A 597 20.01 4.91 -22.80
N VAL A 598 19.26 5.93 -22.38
CA VAL A 598 18.01 6.35 -23.04
C VAL A 598 17.75 7.85 -22.87
N SER A 599 17.11 8.47 -23.87
CA SER A 599 16.66 9.87 -23.86
C SER A 599 15.33 10.04 -24.64
N ILE A 600 14.57 11.09 -24.32
CA ILE A 600 13.38 11.50 -25.09
C ILE A 600 13.77 12.70 -25.95
N GLU A 601 13.60 12.57 -27.27
CA GLU A 601 13.91 13.62 -28.26
C GLU A 601 12.69 14.49 -28.58
N LEU A 602 11.50 13.89 -28.62
CA LEU A 602 10.22 14.56 -28.83
C LEU A 602 9.14 13.92 -27.94
N PRO A 603 8.18 14.71 -27.42
CA PRO A 603 8.18 16.17 -27.41
C PRO A 603 9.33 16.74 -26.57
N ILE A 604 9.56 18.06 -26.64
CA ILE A 604 10.54 18.71 -25.75
C ILE A 604 9.89 19.08 -24.42
N PRO A 605 10.66 19.21 -23.32
CA PRO A 605 10.11 19.59 -22.01
C PRO A 605 9.27 20.88 -22.08
N ASN A 606 8.14 20.88 -21.39
CA ASN A 606 7.15 21.96 -21.28
C ASN A 606 6.49 22.38 -22.60
N GLN A 607 6.47 21.50 -23.60
CA GLN A 607 5.71 21.72 -24.82
C GLN A 607 4.19 21.63 -24.53
N SER A 608 3.40 22.55 -25.09
CA SER A 608 1.94 22.59 -24.89
C SER A 608 1.17 21.95 -26.05
N PHE A 609 0.07 21.28 -25.72
CA PHE A 609 -0.87 20.61 -26.61
C PHE A 609 -2.33 20.88 -26.19
N SER A 610 -3.28 20.60 -27.08
CA SER A 610 -4.71 20.62 -26.79
C SER A 610 -5.26 19.20 -26.61
N VAL A 611 -6.36 19.03 -25.87
CA VAL A 611 -7.07 17.73 -25.84
C VAL A 611 -7.52 17.37 -27.26
N GLY A 612 -7.22 16.15 -27.69
CA GLY A 612 -7.39 15.65 -29.05
C GLY A 612 -6.16 15.84 -29.95
N ASP A 613 -5.15 16.62 -29.53
CA ASP A 613 -3.92 16.75 -30.32
C ASP A 613 -3.15 15.43 -30.36
N THR A 614 -2.52 15.17 -31.51
CA THR A 614 -1.58 14.06 -31.66
C THR A 614 -0.18 14.49 -31.20
N VAL A 615 0.27 13.92 -30.09
CA VAL A 615 1.62 14.08 -29.53
C VAL A 615 2.55 13.04 -30.14
N TYR A 616 3.60 13.50 -30.82
CA TYR A 616 4.61 12.63 -31.40
C TYR A 616 5.74 12.36 -30.40
N ILE A 617 5.89 11.09 -30.00
CA ILE A 617 6.88 10.68 -29.00
C ILE A 617 8.00 9.93 -29.70
N LYS A 618 9.23 10.43 -29.54
CA LYS A 618 10.46 9.81 -30.07
C LYS A 618 11.48 9.66 -28.96
N ALA A 619 11.95 8.43 -28.75
CA ALA A 619 13.02 8.11 -27.82
C ALA A 619 14.25 7.56 -28.56
N SER A 620 15.42 7.75 -27.95
CA SER A 620 16.69 7.16 -28.39
C SER A 620 17.24 6.31 -27.26
N ALA A 621 17.70 5.09 -27.59
CA ALA A 621 18.32 4.19 -26.62
C ALA A 621 19.55 3.51 -27.24
N ALA A 622 20.59 3.31 -26.45
CA ALA A 622 21.84 2.69 -26.88
C ALA A 622 22.50 1.88 -25.76
N ASP A 623 23.08 0.75 -26.12
CA ASP A 623 23.90 -0.08 -25.26
C ASP A 623 25.18 -0.43 -26.04
N ALA A 624 26.34 -0.27 -25.40
CA ALA A 624 27.64 -0.47 -26.05
C ALA A 624 28.05 -1.95 -26.11
N GLU A 625 27.49 -2.78 -25.24
CA GLU A 625 27.91 -4.16 -25.02
C GLU A 625 26.81 -5.17 -25.38
N HIS A 626 25.55 -4.73 -25.33
CA HIS A 626 24.37 -5.56 -25.55
C HIS A 626 23.45 -4.93 -26.61
N THR A 627 22.38 -5.66 -26.95
CA THR A 627 21.34 -5.13 -27.85
C THR A 627 20.17 -4.60 -27.03
N ILE A 628 19.51 -3.52 -27.50
CA ILE A 628 18.27 -3.05 -26.88
C ILE A 628 17.15 -4.03 -27.26
N SER A 629 16.50 -4.61 -26.24
CA SER A 629 15.36 -5.52 -26.38
C SER A 629 14.06 -4.76 -26.66
N ASN A 630 13.84 -3.64 -25.98
CA ASN A 630 12.69 -2.77 -26.19
C ASN A 630 12.86 -1.40 -25.50
N VAL A 631 12.02 -0.45 -25.90
CA VAL A 631 11.76 0.80 -25.19
C VAL A 631 10.27 0.89 -24.86
N VAL A 632 9.93 1.00 -23.59
CA VAL A 632 8.54 1.17 -23.11
C VAL A 632 8.26 2.65 -22.86
N ILE A 633 7.18 3.17 -23.46
CA ILE A 633 6.68 4.53 -23.24
C ILE A 633 5.57 4.50 -22.21
N TYR A 634 5.63 5.41 -21.24
CA TYR A 634 4.62 5.64 -20.22
C TYR A 634 4.06 7.06 -20.34
N ILE A 635 2.75 7.21 -20.16
CA ILE A 635 2.04 8.48 -20.02
C ILE A 635 1.45 8.54 -18.62
N ASN A 636 1.78 9.58 -17.83
CA ASN A 636 1.38 9.70 -16.43
C ASN A 636 1.68 8.43 -15.62
N ASN A 637 2.88 7.86 -15.84
CA ASN A 637 3.37 6.61 -15.25
C ASN A 637 2.57 5.34 -15.59
N LYS A 638 1.55 5.41 -16.47
CA LYS A 638 0.85 4.26 -17.02
C LYS A 638 1.52 3.80 -18.30
N GLU A 639 1.80 2.50 -18.43
CA GLU A 639 2.37 1.95 -19.66
C GLU A 639 1.43 2.25 -20.84
N TYR A 640 1.98 2.88 -21.88
CA TYR A 640 1.25 3.23 -23.09
C TYR A 640 1.58 2.26 -24.23
N VAL A 641 2.88 2.04 -24.50
CA VAL A 641 3.31 1.12 -25.56
C VAL A 641 4.72 0.58 -25.32
N THR A 642 4.97 -0.65 -25.73
CA THR A 642 6.30 -1.25 -25.81
C THR A 642 6.78 -1.27 -27.26
N LEU A 643 7.95 -0.68 -27.53
CA LEU A 643 8.56 -0.54 -28.85
C LEU A 643 9.76 -1.47 -28.97
N ALA A 644 9.70 -2.46 -29.87
CA ALA A 644 10.76 -3.47 -30.00
C ALA A 644 11.97 -3.02 -30.81
N ASP A 645 11.78 -2.10 -31.77
CA ASP A 645 12.81 -1.76 -32.77
C ASP A 645 13.03 -0.24 -32.88
N SER A 646 14.27 0.15 -33.17
CA SER A 646 14.65 1.53 -33.46
C SER A 646 14.30 1.91 -34.92
N PRO A 647 13.79 3.13 -35.20
CA PRO A 647 13.59 4.24 -34.27
C PRO A 647 12.37 4.05 -33.35
N TYR A 648 12.56 4.29 -32.06
CA TYR A 648 11.52 4.14 -31.03
C TYR A 648 10.55 5.32 -31.08
N VAL A 649 9.52 5.18 -31.91
CA VAL A 649 8.53 6.21 -32.20
C VAL A 649 7.12 5.71 -31.90
N THR A 650 6.30 6.56 -31.27
CA THR A 650 4.85 6.37 -31.17
C THR A 650 4.12 7.70 -31.27
N ILE A 651 2.81 7.65 -31.44
CA ILE A 651 1.91 8.79 -31.32
C ILE A 651 0.96 8.55 -30.16
N TRP A 652 0.69 9.58 -29.37
CA TRP A 652 -0.29 9.58 -28.29
C TRP A 652 -1.32 10.67 -28.56
N GLU A 653 -2.61 10.38 -28.41
CA GLU A 653 -3.66 11.40 -28.45
C GLU A 653 -3.82 11.99 -27.05
N ALA A 654 -3.63 13.30 -26.94
CA ALA A 654 -3.74 14.00 -25.68
C ALA A 654 -5.19 13.96 -25.17
N THR A 655 -5.44 13.25 -24.07
CA THR A 655 -6.81 12.92 -23.61
C THR A 655 -7.18 13.52 -22.26
N GLU A 656 -6.20 14.09 -21.55
CA GLU A 656 -6.35 14.58 -20.18
C GLU A 656 -5.80 16.01 -20.09
N ASN A 657 -6.49 16.92 -19.40
CA ASN A 657 -6.00 18.26 -19.13
C ASN A 657 -4.92 18.27 -18.03
N GLY A 658 -3.99 19.22 -18.13
CA GLY A 658 -2.98 19.50 -17.11
C GLY A 658 -1.57 19.11 -17.52
N VAL A 659 -0.68 19.00 -16.52
CA VAL A 659 0.71 18.59 -16.72
C VAL A 659 0.79 17.08 -16.90
N VAL A 660 1.25 16.63 -18.06
CA VAL A 660 1.39 15.21 -18.41
C VAL A 660 2.86 14.81 -18.40
N THR A 661 3.19 13.70 -17.74
CA THR A 661 4.56 13.16 -17.68
C THR A 661 4.74 12.06 -18.72
N ILE A 662 5.74 12.18 -19.59
CA ILE A 662 6.14 11.17 -20.57
C ILE A 662 7.47 10.55 -20.12
N LYS A 663 7.51 9.22 -19.98
CA LYS A 663 8.71 8.47 -19.58
C LYS A 663 9.02 7.37 -20.59
N ALA A 664 10.29 7.22 -20.96
CA ALA A 664 10.79 6.15 -21.82
C ALA A 664 11.74 5.25 -21.02
N VAL A 665 11.51 3.94 -21.02
CA VAL A 665 12.32 2.94 -20.32
C VAL A 665 12.93 1.99 -21.35
N ALA A 666 14.25 2.02 -21.52
CA ALA A 666 14.97 1.10 -22.40
C ALA A 666 15.40 -0.14 -21.63
N LYS A 667 15.25 -1.32 -22.23
CA LYS A 667 15.67 -2.62 -21.70
C LYS A 667 16.65 -3.29 -22.67
N ASN A 668 17.77 -3.84 -22.20
CA ASN A 668 18.72 -4.58 -23.05
C ASN A 668 18.45 -6.10 -23.07
N SER A 669 19.25 -6.85 -23.84
CA SER A 669 19.12 -8.31 -24.02
C SER A 669 19.43 -9.13 -22.78
N GLU A 670 19.95 -8.49 -21.72
CA GLU A 670 20.27 -9.09 -20.42
C GLU A 670 19.34 -8.57 -19.32
N ASP A 671 18.16 -8.08 -19.74
CA ASP A 671 17.11 -7.54 -18.90
C ASP A 671 17.45 -6.30 -18.06
N LYS A 672 18.57 -5.61 -18.32
CA LYS A 672 18.93 -4.36 -17.63
C LYS A 672 18.18 -3.18 -18.22
N THR A 673 17.72 -2.28 -17.36
CA THR A 673 16.90 -1.12 -17.75
C THR A 673 17.50 0.23 -17.38
N ALA A 674 17.24 1.24 -18.21
CA ALA A 674 17.43 2.66 -17.88
C ALA A 674 16.23 3.46 -18.35
N PHE A 675 16.03 4.68 -17.82
CA PHE A 675 14.89 5.52 -18.21
C PHE A 675 15.25 7.00 -18.39
N ALA A 676 14.39 7.71 -19.12
CA ALA A 676 14.37 9.17 -19.25
C ALA A 676 12.93 9.66 -19.17
N GLN A 677 12.70 10.89 -18.70
CA GLN A 677 11.35 11.45 -18.58
C GLN A 677 11.32 12.97 -18.80
N ILE A 678 10.15 13.47 -19.21
CA ILE A 678 9.84 14.88 -19.44
C ILE A 678 8.40 15.19 -19.01
N GLN A 679 8.06 16.47 -18.88
CA GLN A 679 6.68 16.94 -18.67
C GLN A 679 6.22 17.81 -19.86
N ILE A 680 4.93 17.78 -20.18
CA ILE A 680 4.24 18.59 -21.19
C ILE A 680 2.92 19.14 -20.61
N GLU A 681 2.28 20.10 -21.27
CA GLU A 681 0.98 20.66 -20.85
C GLU A 681 -0.13 20.34 -21.87
N VAL A 682 -1.33 19.97 -21.41
CA VAL A 682 -2.51 19.66 -22.26
C VAL A 682 -3.74 20.48 -21.83
N SER A 683 -4.53 21.02 -22.77
CA SER A 683 -5.74 21.84 -22.49
C SER A 683 -6.92 21.62 -23.49
N GLY A 684 -8.19 21.48 -23.06
CA GLY A 684 -9.39 21.30 -23.93
C GLY A 684 -10.65 20.69 -23.27
N GLN A 685 -11.73 20.41 -24.04
CA GLN A 685 -13.04 19.87 -23.55
C GLN A 685 -13.02 18.34 -23.29
N ALA A 686 -13.65 17.88 -22.20
CA ALA A 686 -13.79 16.45 -21.87
C ALA A 686 -15.04 16.14 -21.01
N PRO A 687 -15.54 14.89 -20.96
CA PRO A 687 -16.69 14.52 -20.13
C PRO A 687 -16.46 14.69 -18.63
N PHE A 688 -17.46 15.15 -17.90
CA PHE A 688 -17.41 15.24 -16.44
C PHE A 688 -17.24 13.86 -15.78
N GLY A 689 -16.31 13.74 -14.82
CA GLY A 689 -15.97 12.47 -14.18
C GLY A 689 -15.29 11.43 -15.10
N GLY A 690 -14.86 11.83 -16.31
CA GLY A 690 -14.18 10.96 -17.27
C GLY A 690 -15.07 9.89 -17.91
N GLN A 691 -16.39 9.94 -17.71
CA GLN A 691 -17.36 8.98 -18.24
C GLN A 691 -18.31 9.66 -19.23
N VAL A 692 -18.48 9.06 -20.41
CA VAL A 692 -19.42 9.56 -21.43
C VAL A 692 -20.86 9.18 -21.04
N HIS A 693 -21.80 10.13 -21.14
CA HIS A 693 -23.22 9.90 -20.85
C HIS A 693 -23.87 8.98 -21.90
N LYS A 694 -24.61 7.95 -21.49
CA LYS A 694 -25.25 7.00 -22.43
C LYS A 694 -26.69 7.38 -22.74
N ILE A 695 -27.14 7.18 -23.98
CA ILE A 695 -28.54 7.35 -24.38
C ILE A 695 -29.08 6.00 -24.90
N PRO A 696 -30.19 5.45 -24.33
CA PRO A 696 -31.10 6.07 -23.35
C PRO A 696 -30.60 6.02 -21.90
N SER A 697 -30.60 7.16 -21.20
CA SER A 697 -30.54 7.28 -19.74
C SER A 697 -30.90 8.70 -19.32
N ARG A 698 -31.09 8.92 -18.01
CA ARG A 698 -31.20 10.26 -17.41
C ARG A 698 -29.81 10.88 -17.31
N ILE A 699 -29.68 12.11 -17.78
CA ILE A 699 -28.49 12.94 -17.66
C ILE A 699 -28.83 14.09 -16.70
N GLU A 700 -28.09 14.17 -15.60
CA GLU A 700 -28.22 15.28 -14.64
C GLU A 700 -27.65 16.55 -15.28
N ALA A 701 -28.35 17.68 -15.13
CA ALA A 701 -27.97 18.91 -15.80
C ALA A 701 -26.62 19.47 -15.29
N GLU A 702 -26.31 19.25 -14.01
CA GLU A 702 -25.05 19.63 -13.36
C GLU A 702 -23.83 18.81 -13.83
N ASN A 703 -24.01 17.75 -14.62
CA ASN A 703 -22.94 16.90 -15.15
C ASN A 703 -22.49 17.29 -16.58
N PHE A 704 -22.46 18.59 -16.87
CA PHE A 704 -21.93 19.14 -18.12
C PHE A 704 -20.40 18.97 -18.20
N ASP A 705 -19.87 18.93 -19.42
CA ASP A 705 -18.46 18.68 -19.71
C ASP A 705 -17.51 19.66 -18.98
N ILE A 706 -16.28 19.22 -18.74
CA ILE A 706 -15.17 20.08 -18.31
C ILE A 706 -14.47 20.67 -19.55
N GLY A 707 -13.81 21.82 -19.40
CA GLY A 707 -13.10 22.46 -20.53
C GLY A 707 -12.96 23.98 -20.40
N GLY A 708 -13.70 24.58 -19.46
CA GLY A 708 -13.71 26.02 -19.20
C GLY A 708 -14.80 26.76 -19.96
N SER A 709 -14.98 28.03 -19.59
CA SER A 709 -15.93 28.94 -20.22
C SER A 709 -15.64 29.11 -21.72
N ASP A 710 -16.70 29.22 -22.51
CA ASP A 710 -16.75 29.23 -23.97
C ASP A 710 -16.26 27.95 -24.68
N ILE A 711 -15.85 26.92 -23.92
CA ILE A 711 -15.43 25.62 -24.44
C ILE A 711 -16.50 24.56 -24.11
N ALA A 712 -16.80 24.34 -22.84
CA ALA A 712 -17.76 23.30 -22.39
C ALA A 712 -19.08 23.86 -21.85
N TYR A 713 -19.08 25.13 -21.48
CA TYR A 713 -20.25 25.89 -21.04
C TYR A 713 -20.03 27.37 -21.36
N SER A 714 -21.08 28.17 -21.32
CA SER A 714 -20.97 29.64 -21.29
C SER A 714 -21.97 30.15 -20.26
N ASP A 715 -21.41 30.84 -19.27
CA ASP A 715 -22.12 31.55 -18.23
C ASP A 715 -21.90 33.05 -18.46
N THR A 716 -22.96 33.85 -18.38
CA THR A 716 -22.88 35.28 -18.67
C THR A 716 -22.33 36.08 -17.48
N GLU A 717 -22.17 35.42 -16.33
CA GLU A 717 -21.81 36.02 -15.07
C GLU A 717 -20.60 35.29 -14.45
N PRO A 718 -19.61 36.01 -13.90
CA PRO A 718 -18.39 35.37 -13.38
C PRO A 718 -18.56 34.72 -11.99
N GLU A 719 -19.76 34.74 -11.41
CA GLU A 719 -20.03 34.30 -10.04
C GLU A 719 -21.06 33.17 -10.02
N ASN A 720 -20.73 32.04 -9.40
CA ASN A 720 -21.72 31.03 -9.01
C ASN A 720 -22.52 31.54 -7.79
N ARG A 721 -23.67 32.16 -8.07
CA ARG A 721 -24.66 32.70 -7.13
C ARG A 721 -25.42 31.61 -6.37
N ALA A 722 -25.51 30.41 -6.92
CA ALA A 722 -26.21 29.29 -6.30
C ALA A 722 -25.44 28.64 -5.13
N GLY A 723 -24.11 28.77 -5.11
CA GLY A 723 -23.26 28.52 -3.93
C GLY A 723 -22.98 27.06 -3.59
N SER A 724 -23.13 26.12 -4.54
CA SER A 724 -22.75 24.72 -4.37
C SER A 724 -21.25 24.50 -4.57
N SER A 725 -20.67 23.53 -3.84
CA SER A 725 -19.30 23.05 -4.06
C SER A 725 -19.23 21.84 -5.02
N TYR A 726 -20.33 21.50 -5.70
CA TYR A 726 -20.40 20.36 -6.62
C TYR A 726 -19.57 20.58 -7.88
N ARG A 727 -19.55 21.82 -8.37
CA ARG A 727 -18.71 22.32 -9.47
C ARG A 727 -17.87 23.48 -8.92
N SER A 728 -16.68 23.69 -9.48
CA SER A 728 -15.80 24.84 -9.14
C SER A 728 -15.88 25.96 -10.17
N GLU A 729 -16.62 25.74 -11.25
CA GLU A 729 -16.83 26.62 -12.39
C GLU A 729 -17.91 27.69 -12.13
N GLU A 730 -18.06 28.65 -13.06
CA GLU A 730 -18.99 29.78 -12.94
C GLU A 730 -20.47 29.37 -12.91
N VAL A 731 -20.84 28.24 -13.55
CA VAL A 731 -22.22 27.76 -13.68
C VAL A 731 -22.95 27.64 -12.34
N ASP A 732 -24.14 28.23 -12.29
CA ASP A 732 -25.01 28.28 -11.11
C ASP A 732 -25.68 26.94 -10.75
N VAL A 733 -25.00 26.15 -9.92
CA VAL A 733 -25.53 24.87 -9.39
C VAL A 733 -26.14 25.06 -8.00
N GLU A 734 -27.45 24.87 -7.86
CA GLU A 734 -28.16 24.90 -6.58
C GLU A 734 -28.15 23.52 -5.92
N LYS A 735 -27.86 23.46 -4.61
CA LYS A 735 -27.97 22.23 -3.80
C LYS A 735 -29.26 22.23 -2.97
N PHE A 736 -30.04 21.16 -3.08
CA PHE A 736 -31.23 20.96 -2.25
C PHE A 736 -30.91 20.23 -0.93
N ALA A 737 -31.76 20.42 0.07
CA ALA A 737 -31.67 19.74 1.37
C ALA A 737 -31.73 18.21 1.26
N THR A 738 -32.28 17.68 0.16
CA THR A 738 -32.34 16.25 -0.15
C THR A 738 -31.03 15.68 -0.70
N GLY A 739 -30.01 16.51 -0.90
CA GLY A 739 -28.73 16.11 -1.51
C GLY A 739 -28.76 16.04 -3.04
N LYS A 740 -29.84 16.50 -3.68
CA LYS A 740 -29.95 16.66 -5.14
C LYS A 740 -29.46 18.03 -5.59
N TYR A 741 -29.15 18.18 -6.87
CA TYR A 741 -28.75 19.45 -7.47
C TYR A 741 -29.66 19.84 -8.63
N ALA A 742 -29.55 21.08 -9.07
CA ALA A 742 -30.13 21.59 -10.30
C ALA A 742 -29.31 22.79 -10.79
N ILE A 743 -29.39 23.10 -12.07
CA ILE A 743 -28.94 24.40 -12.58
C ILE A 743 -30.03 25.44 -12.26
N ALA A 744 -29.63 26.55 -11.64
CA ALA A 744 -30.48 27.65 -11.21
C ALA A 744 -29.90 28.99 -11.68
N TYR A 745 -30.57 30.11 -11.38
CA TYR A 745 -30.14 31.47 -11.76
C TYR A 745 -29.83 31.67 -13.26
N ILE A 746 -30.38 30.79 -14.10
CA ILE A 746 -30.13 30.73 -15.53
C ILE A 746 -30.46 32.06 -16.21
N GLU A 747 -29.48 32.63 -16.90
CA GLU A 747 -29.65 33.85 -17.69
C GLU A 747 -29.84 33.56 -19.19
N THR A 748 -30.34 34.57 -19.90
CA THR A 748 -30.64 34.44 -21.32
C THR A 748 -29.36 34.42 -22.16
N GLY A 749 -29.16 33.35 -22.93
CA GLY A 749 -28.03 33.19 -23.85
C GLY A 749 -26.94 32.21 -23.40
N GLU A 750 -27.07 31.69 -22.17
CA GLU A 750 -26.17 30.69 -21.61
C GLU A 750 -26.35 29.31 -22.24
N TRP A 751 -25.35 28.45 -22.10
CA TRP A 751 -25.42 27.08 -22.60
C TRP A 751 -24.49 26.12 -21.87
N LEU A 752 -24.86 24.83 -21.90
CA LEU A 752 -24.08 23.71 -21.35
C LEU A 752 -23.90 22.63 -22.42
N GLU A 753 -22.70 22.05 -22.50
CA GLU A 753 -22.42 20.91 -23.39
C GLU A 753 -22.16 19.61 -22.63
N TYR A 754 -22.56 18.50 -23.27
CA TYR A 754 -22.43 17.15 -22.76
C TYR A 754 -21.89 16.26 -23.86
N THR A 755 -20.82 15.52 -23.56
CA THR A 755 -20.38 14.43 -24.41
C THR A 755 -21.29 13.22 -24.15
N VAL A 756 -22.03 12.78 -25.17
CA VAL A 756 -22.98 11.67 -25.10
C VAL A 756 -22.63 10.53 -26.06
N PHE A 757 -23.02 9.30 -25.73
CA PHE A 757 -22.96 8.12 -26.61
C PHE A 757 -24.37 7.53 -26.78
N VAL A 758 -24.90 7.63 -27.99
CA VAL A 758 -26.19 7.05 -28.37
C VAL A 758 -25.97 5.57 -28.68
N GLU A 759 -26.59 4.67 -27.91
CA GLU A 759 -26.37 3.22 -28.04
C GLU A 759 -27.03 2.64 -29.29
N GLN A 760 -28.16 3.22 -29.73
CA GLN A 760 -28.94 2.77 -30.88
C GLN A 760 -29.46 3.96 -31.70
N SER A 761 -29.32 3.91 -33.02
CA SER A 761 -29.98 4.90 -33.89
C SER A 761 -31.50 4.71 -33.80
N GLY A 762 -32.25 5.78 -33.60
CA GLY A 762 -33.69 5.65 -33.43
C GLY A 762 -34.40 6.97 -33.16
N VAL A 763 -35.71 6.84 -32.98
CA VAL A 763 -36.58 7.93 -32.58
C VAL A 763 -36.77 7.84 -31.07
N TYR A 764 -36.57 8.96 -30.39
CA TYR A 764 -36.71 9.08 -28.94
C TYR A 764 -37.74 10.17 -28.60
N ASP A 765 -38.31 10.11 -27.40
CA ASP A 765 -38.90 11.29 -26.75
C ASP A 765 -37.84 11.87 -25.80
N LEU A 766 -37.66 13.19 -25.82
CA LEU A 766 -36.81 13.89 -24.86
C LEU A 766 -37.69 14.46 -23.74
N GLN A 767 -37.46 14.01 -22.52
CA GLN A 767 -38.08 14.53 -21.31
C GLN A 767 -37.14 15.49 -20.60
N VAL A 768 -37.62 16.67 -20.22
CA VAL A 768 -36.86 17.69 -19.50
C VAL A 768 -37.55 17.98 -18.18
N TYR A 769 -36.80 17.87 -17.08
CA TYR A 769 -37.29 18.04 -15.71
C TYR A 769 -36.96 19.46 -15.24
N CYS A 770 -37.97 20.33 -15.21
CA CYS A 770 -37.78 21.77 -15.04
C CYS A 770 -38.73 22.40 -14.02
N ALA A 771 -38.36 23.57 -13.50
CA ALA A 771 -39.20 24.39 -12.63
C ALA A 771 -39.10 25.87 -13.03
N GLY A 772 -40.19 26.63 -12.94
CA GLY A 772 -40.19 28.06 -13.28
C GLY A 772 -41.45 28.79 -12.86
N GLU A 773 -41.33 30.06 -12.43
CA GLU A 773 -42.47 30.91 -12.05
C GLU A 773 -42.96 31.82 -13.19
N LEU A 774 -42.17 31.97 -14.25
CA LEU A 774 -42.46 32.82 -15.39
C LEU A 774 -42.85 31.98 -16.60
N SER A 775 -43.70 32.51 -17.48
CA SER A 775 -44.22 31.79 -18.65
C SER A 775 -43.49 32.10 -19.96
N ASN A 776 -42.40 32.88 -19.92
CA ASN A 776 -41.63 33.31 -21.10
C ASN A 776 -40.30 32.56 -21.28
N SER A 777 -39.86 31.78 -20.29
CA SER A 777 -38.63 30.98 -20.32
C SER A 777 -38.63 29.93 -21.42
N LYS A 778 -37.47 29.74 -22.04
CA LYS A 778 -37.29 28.89 -23.23
C LYS A 778 -35.92 28.24 -23.28
N PHE A 779 -35.85 27.08 -23.91
CA PHE A 779 -34.60 26.36 -24.16
C PHE A 779 -34.62 25.62 -25.49
N SER A 780 -33.44 25.24 -25.96
CA SER A 780 -33.29 24.37 -27.12
C SER A 780 -32.15 23.38 -26.92
N PHE A 781 -32.22 22.25 -27.63
CA PHE A 781 -31.12 21.31 -27.73
C PHE A 781 -30.55 21.31 -29.15
N SER A 782 -29.22 21.19 -29.26
CA SER A 782 -28.53 20.89 -30.51
C SER A 782 -27.57 19.73 -30.32
N ILE A 783 -27.34 18.96 -31.37
CA ILE A 783 -26.39 17.84 -31.38
C ILE A 783 -25.40 18.06 -32.52
N ASP A 784 -24.11 18.06 -32.19
CA ASP A 784 -22.99 18.39 -33.09
C ASP A 784 -23.21 19.72 -33.84
N GLY A 785 -23.69 20.74 -33.10
CA GLY A 785 -23.99 22.07 -33.64
C GLY A 785 -25.23 22.15 -34.54
N LYS A 786 -25.98 21.05 -34.72
CA LYS A 786 -27.25 21.03 -35.47
C LYS A 786 -28.44 21.03 -34.51
N ALA A 787 -29.43 21.86 -34.76
CA ALA A 787 -30.64 21.91 -33.94
C ALA A 787 -31.32 20.52 -33.85
N LEU A 788 -31.45 20.02 -32.63
CA LEU A 788 -32.17 18.78 -32.31
C LEU A 788 -33.64 19.09 -31.98
N THR A 789 -33.88 20.21 -31.30
CA THR A 789 -35.22 20.72 -31.02
C THR A 789 -35.38 22.14 -31.57
N LYS A 790 -36.63 22.60 -31.70
CA LYS A 790 -36.93 24.03 -31.76
C LYS A 790 -36.79 24.63 -30.36
N SER A 791 -36.86 25.96 -30.25
CA SER A 791 -37.04 26.64 -28.97
C SER A 791 -38.35 26.20 -28.30
N VAL A 792 -38.25 25.60 -27.11
CA VAL A 792 -39.34 25.01 -26.34
C VAL A 792 -39.64 25.89 -25.13
N SER A 793 -40.92 26.17 -24.89
CA SER A 793 -41.35 26.97 -23.74
C SER A 793 -41.39 26.14 -22.46
N VAL A 794 -40.87 26.72 -21.38
CA VAL A 794 -41.00 26.19 -20.02
C VAL A 794 -42.34 26.65 -19.44
N PRO A 795 -43.19 25.74 -18.93
CA PRO A 795 -44.45 26.11 -18.31
C PRO A 795 -44.23 26.82 -16.97
N ASN A 796 -45.19 27.65 -16.56
CA ASN A 796 -45.24 28.14 -15.19
C ASN A 796 -45.64 26.99 -14.26
N THR A 797 -44.70 26.46 -13.50
CA THR A 797 -44.89 25.34 -12.58
C THR A 797 -45.40 25.78 -11.20
N GLY A 798 -45.49 27.09 -10.96
CA GLY A 798 -45.96 27.67 -9.70
C GLY A 798 -44.88 27.86 -8.63
N GLY A 799 -43.61 27.62 -8.95
CA GLY A 799 -42.48 27.87 -8.04
C GLY A 799 -41.13 27.43 -8.59
N TRP A 800 -40.03 28.07 -8.18
CA TRP A 800 -38.64 27.74 -8.54
C TRP A 800 -38.19 26.32 -8.15
N ARG A 801 -38.94 25.66 -7.25
CA ARG A 801 -38.70 24.28 -6.80
C ARG A 801 -39.92 23.38 -6.96
N VAL A 802 -40.89 23.79 -7.80
CA VAL A 802 -42.03 22.97 -8.18
C VAL A 802 -41.74 22.40 -9.56
N TRP A 803 -41.46 21.10 -9.61
CA TRP A 803 -40.97 20.42 -10.81
C TRP A 803 -42.11 19.94 -11.69
N ASP A 804 -41.94 20.10 -13.00
CA ASP A 804 -42.79 19.52 -14.04
C ASP A 804 -41.91 18.90 -15.14
N THR A 805 -42.52 18.07 -15.99
CA THR A 805 -41.82 17.37 -17.08
C THR A 805 -42.35 17.82 -18.43
N ILE A 806 -41.46 18.37 -19.25
CA ILE A 806 -41.75 18.68 -20.65
C ILE A 806 -41.38 17.47 -21.50
N VAL A 807 -42.30 17.00 -22.33
CA VAL A 807 -42.06 15.90 -23.27
C VAL A 807 -41.97 16.46 -24.69
N ILE A 808 -40.81 16.28 -25.33
CA ILE A 808 -40.54 16.65 -26.72
C ILE A 808 -40.51 15.37 -27.54
N PRO A 809 -41.56 15.07 -28.33
CA PRO A 809 -41.65 13.82 -29.04
C PRO A 809 -40.81 13.82 -30.33
N ILE A 810 -40.38 12.63 -30.75
CA ILE A 810 -39.78 12.38 -32.08
C ILE A 810 -38.48 13.18 -32.30
N VAL A 811 -37.50 13.00 -31.40
CA VAL A 811 -36.12 13.42 -31.63
C VAL A 811 -35.32 12.25 -32.23
N GLU A 812 -34.74 12.47 -33.40
CA GLU A 812 -33.94 11.46 -34.11
C GLU A 812 -32.49 11.52 -33.62
N LEU A 813 -31.99 10.39 -33.14
CA LEU A 813 -30.60 10.24 -32.73
C LEU A 813 -29.92 9.16 -33.57
N VAL A 814 -28.66 9.40 -33.89
CA VAL A 814 -27.79 8.45 -34.60
C VAL A 814 -26.89 7.78 -33.57
N ARG A 815 -26.68 6.48 -33.69
CA ARG A 815 -25.72 5.74 -32.86
C ARG A 815 -24.32 6.33 -33.02
N GLY A 816 -23.68 6.63 -31.91
CA GLY A 816 -22.33 7.18 -31.90
C GLY A 816 -22.08 8.15 -30.76
N LYS A 817 -20.85 8.67 -30.72
CA LYS A 817 -20.44 9.73 -29.80
C LYS A 817 -20.81 11.08 -30.41
N HIS A 818 -21.43 11.96 -29.62
CA HIS A 818 -21.91 13.28 -30.05
C HIS A 818 -21.67 14.33 -28.95
N ILE A 819 -21.65 15.60 -29.35
CA ILE A 819 -21.74 16.73 -28.41
C ILE A 819 -23.17 17.24 -28.40
N LEU A 820 -23.84 17.11 -27.26
CA LEU A 820 -25.17 17.62 -27.02
C LEU A 820 -25.06 18.97 -26.30
N ARG A 821 -25.62 20.03 -26.88
CA ARG A 821 -25.71 21.34 -26.25
C ARG A 821 -27.14 21.63 -25.81
N LEU A 822 -27.30 21.99 -24.54
CA LEU A 822 -28.49 22.64 -23.99
C LEU A 822 -28.26 24.15 -24.02
N SER A 823 -29.15 24.89 -24.68
CA SER A 823 -29.10 26.35 -24.76
C SER A 823 -30.29 26.98 -24.05
N PHE A 824 -30.01 28.00 -23.25
CA PHE A 824 -31.00 28.75 -22.48
C PHE A 824 -31.48 29.97 -23.28
N ASP A 825 -32.34 29.71 -24.28
CA ASP A 825 -32.86 30.73 -25.22
C ASP A 825 -33.55 31.91 -24.51
N TYR A 826 -34.16 31.66 -23.34
CA TYR A 826 -34.66 32.68 -22.42
C TYR A 826 -34.61 32.11 -20.99
N GLY A 827 -33.84 32.76 -20.11
CA GLY A 827 -33.55 32.31 -18.73
C GLY A 827 -34.74 32.37 -17.76
N ALA A 828 -34.46 32.49 -16.46
CA ALA A 828 -35.45 32.56 -15.37
C ALA A 828 -36.26 31.26 -15.15
N TRP A 829 -35.56 30.12 -15.12
CA TRP A 829 -36.09 28.79 -14.76
C TRP A 829 -34.95 27.91 -14.20
N ASN A 830 -35.29 26.75 -13.64
CA ASN A 830 -34.33 25.77 -13.11
C ASN A 830 -34.48 24.42 -13.83
N ILE A 831 -33.39 23.66 -13.97
CA ILE A 831 -33.37 22.31 -14.56
C ILE A 831 -32.61 21.31 -13.67
N ASP A 832 -33.25 20.17 -13.38
CA ASP A 832 -32.66 19.04 -12.63
C ASP A 832 -31.92 18.11 -13.60
N GLY A 833 -32.57 17.75 -14.70
CA GLY A 833 -31.94 16.94 -15.74
C GLY A 833 -32.83 16.71 -16.94
N PHE A 834 -32.40 15.82 -17.83
CA PHE A 834 -33.18 15.41 -18.99
C PHE A 834 -32.93 13.93 -19.35
N GLU A 835 -33.86 13.29 -20.04
CA GLU A 835 -33.81 11.87 -20.37
C GLU A 835 -34.36 11.60 -21.77
N PHE A 836 -33.69 10.71 -22.51
CA PHE A 836 -34.14 10.25 -23.83
C PHE A 836 -34.79 8.87 -23.71
N ILE A 837 -36.07 8.77 -24.07
CA ILE A 837 -36.87 7.54 -24.01
C ILE A 837 -37.02 6.94 -25.41
N SER A 838 -36.52 5.73 -25.62
CA SER A 838 -36.57 5.05 -26.93
C SER A 838 -38.00 4.69 -27.34
N LYS A 839 -38.35 4.89 -28.63
CA LYS A 839 -39.61 4.43 -29.24
C LYS A 839 -39.49 3.06 -29.93
N ILE A 840 -38.36 2.36 -29.80
CA ILE A 840 -38.14 1.06 -30.43
C ILE A 840 -38.83 -0.06 -29.60
N PRO A 841 -39.50 -1.06 -30.22
CA PRO A 841 -40.11 -2.19 -29.51
C PRO A 841 -39.11 -3.15 -28.83
N ASP A 842 -39.48 -3.63 -27.64
CA ASP A 842 -38.79 -4.68 -26.87
C ASP A 842 -39.00 -6.09 -27.47
N CYS A 843 -38.49 -7.16 -26.83
CA CYS A 843 -38.65 -8.53 -27.38
C CYS A 843 -40.12 -9.01 -27.43
N ALA A 844 -41.02 -8.37 -26.67
CA ALA A 844 -42.46 -8.63 -26.68
C ALA A 844 -43.20 -7.76 -27.70
N GLY A 845 -42.48 -6.94 -28.46
CA GLY A 845 -43.05 -6.04 -29.47
C GLY A 845 -43.67 -4.78 -28.88
N VAL A 846 -43.35 -4.40 -27.65
CA VAL A 846 -43.85 -3.19 -26.98
C VAL A 846 -42.85 -2.05 -27.15
N ALA A 847 -43.22 -0.97 -27.84
CA ALA A 847 -42.40 0.24 -27.98
C ALA A 847 -42.07 0.85 -26.61
N GLY A 848 -40.78 0.95 -26.29
CA GLY A 848 -40.31 1.39 -24.96
C GLY A 848 -40.61 0.40 -23.83
N GLY A 849 -40.93 -0.86 -24.16
CA GLY A 849 -41.16 -1.92 -23.18
C GLY A 849 -39.88 -2.46 -22.55
N ILE A 850 -40.04 -3.25 -21.49
CA ILE A 850 -38.94 -3.78 -20.66
C ILE A 850 -38.78 -5.31 -20.77
N ALA A 851 -39.49 -5.97 -21.70
CA ALA A 851 -39.35 -7.41 -21.90
C ALA A 851 -37.99 -7.74 -22.56
N TYR A 852 -37.35 -8.82 -22.10
CA TYR A 852 -36.03 -9.25 -22.55
C TYR A 852 -35.97 -10.77 -22.75
N THR A 853 -34.98 -11.26 -23.49
CA THR A 853 -34.77 -12.70 -23.72
C THR A 853 -33.99 -13.32 -22.55
N ASP A 854 -34.51 -14.40 -21.93
CA ASP A 854 -33.87 -15.12 -20.82
C ASP A 854 -32.77 -16.11 -21.25
N SER A 855 -32.12 -16.73 -20.26
CA SER A 855 -31.02 -17.69 -20.44
C SER A 855 -31.42 -18.98 -21.17
N CYS A 856 -32.72 -19.22 -21.35
CA CYS A 856 -33.27 -20.35 -22.10
C CYS A 856 -33.80 -19.92 -23.47
N GLY A 857 -33.56 -18.66 -23.86
CA GLY A 857 -33.91 -18.11 -25.17
C GLY A 857 -35.36 -17.62 -25.29
N ASN A 858 -36.09 -17.51 -24.18
CA ASN A 858 -37.50 -17.09 -24.18
C ASN A 858 -37.61 -15.59 -23.90
N CYS A 859 -38.48 -14.88 -24.64
CA CYS A 859 -38.86 -13.52 -24.26
C CYS A 859 -39.73 -13.55 -23.00
N VAL A 860 -39.26 -12.91 -21.93
CA VAL A 860 -39.85 -12.88 -20.58
C VAL A 860 -39.74 -11.46 -19.97
N GLY A 861 -40.33 -11.26 -18.79
CA GLY A 861 -40.36 -9.93 -18.14
C GLY A 861 -41.38 -8.98 -18.79
N GLY A 862 -41.46 -7.75 -18.29
CA GLY A 862 -42.49 -6.79 -18.72
C GLY A 862 -43.91 -7.34 -18.57
N ASN A 863 -44.67 -7.33 -19.67
CA ASN A 863 -46.07 -7.78 -19.74
C ASN A 863 -46.23 -9.23 -20.25
N THR A 864 -45.16 -10.01 -20.36
CA THR A 864 -45.21 -11.37 -20.95
C THR A 864 -45.83 -12.44 -20.04
N GLU A 865 -46.00 -12.14 -18.74
CA GLU A 865 -46.46 -13.07 -17.68
C GLU A 865 -45.63 -14.36 -17.53
N ARG A 866 -44.49 -14.47 -18.24
CA ARG A 866 -43.61 -15.65 -18.21
C ARG A 866 -42.54 -15.49 -17.14
N LEU A 867 -42.39 -16.51 -16.29
CA LEU A 867 -41.28 -16.59 -15.34
C LEU A 867 -39.96 -16.88 -16.08
N PRO A 868 -38.87 -16.14 -15.78
CA PRO A 868 -37.58 -16.36 -16.42
C PRO A 868 -37.00 -17.72 -16.03
N CYS A 869 -36.60 -18.50 -17.03
CA CYS A 869 -35.82 -19.71 -16.84
C CYS A 869 -34.39 -19.33 -16.43
N ARG A 870 -33.85 -19.99 -15.40
CA ARG A 870 -32.49 -19.72 -14.89
C ARG A 870 -31.55 -20.86 -15.20
N SER A 871 -30.27 -20.52 -15.27
CA SER A 871 -29.17 -21.48 -15.37
C SER A 871 -28.28 -21.40 -14.13
N GLN A 872 -27.89 -22.54 -13.59
CA GLN A 872 -26.87 -22.68 -12.56
C GLN A 872 -25.65 -23.34 -13.17
N THR A 873 -24.47 -22.73 -13.01
CA THR A 873 -23.19 -23.30 -13.45
C THR A 873 -22.37 -23.70 -12.23
N ILE A 874 -21.88 -24.94 -12.20
CA ILE A 874 -21.07 -25.49 -11.12
C ILE A 874 -19.75 -25.96 -11.73
N ILE A 875 -18.64 -25.41 -11.25
CA ILE A 875 -17.30 -25.80 -11.69
C ILE A 875 -16.86 -26.99 -10.84
N LEU A 876 -16.60 -28.12 -11.49
CA LEU A 876 -16.08 -29.34 -10.88
C LEU A 876 -14.55 -29.32 -10.91
N GLN A 877 -13.94 -29.64 -9.78
CA GLN A 877 -12.49 -29.81 -9.64
C GLN A 877 -12.12 -31.27 -9.77
N LYS A 878 -10.90 -31.57 -10.22
CA LYS A 878 -10.36 -32.93 -10.17
C LYS A 878 -10.37 -33.45 -8.71
N GLY A 879 -10.99 -34.60 -8.48
CA GLY A 879 -11.16 -35.20 -7.16
C GLY A 879 -12.60 -35.13 -6.66
N ILE A 880 -12.79 -34.98 -5.35
CA ILE A 880 -14.10 -35.00 -4.69
C ILE A 880 -14.75 -33.61 -4.73
N ASN A 881 -16.01 -33.54 -5.15
CA ASN A 881 -16.84 -32.35 -5.24
C ASN A 881 -18.14 -32.55 -4.45
N THR A 882 -18.54 -31.56 -3.66
CA THR A 882 -19.89 -31.52 -3.06
C THR A 882 -20.79 -30.61 -3.90
N VAL A 883 -21.92 -31.12 -4.36
CA VAL A 883 -22.77 -30.46 -5.36
C VAL A 883 -24.22 -30.42 -4.90
N ALA A 884 -24.91 -29.31 -5.15
CA ALA A 884 -26.35 -29.13 -4.93
C ALA A 884 -26.95 -28.26 -6.06
N THR A 885 -28.26 -28.35 -6.27
CA THR A 885 -28.98 -27.42 -7.15
C THR A 885 -30.03 -26.61 -6.39
N PHE A 886 -30.22 -25.35 -6.78
CA PHE A 886 -31.31 -24.50 -6.27
C PHE A 886 -32.50 -24.40 -7.24
N LEU A 887 -32.49 -25.17 -8.34
CA LEU A 887 -33.51 -25.13 -9.40
C LEU A 887 -34.40 -26.38 -9.36
N ASP A 888 -35.71 -26.20 -9.56
CA ASP A 888 -36.67 -27.29 -9.74
C ASP A 888 -36.96 -27.54 -11.24
N ASP A 889 -37.19 -28.81 -11.60
CA ASP A 889 -36.85 -29.40 -12.90
C ASP A 889 -37.80 -29.12 -14.07
N ILE A 890 -37.23 -29.07 -15.29
CA ILE A 890 -37.88 -29.54 -16.53
C ILE A 890 -36.96 -30.50 -17.36
N GLN A 891 -35.62 -30.55 -17.20
CA GLN A 891 -34.69 -31.37 -18.04
C GLN A 891 -33.33 -31.84 -17.40
N ASN A 892 -33.17 -31.95 -16.08
CA ASN A 892 -31.88 -32.22 -15.39
C ASN A 892 -31.66 -33.69 -14.98
N SER A 893 -31.88 -34.63 -15.90
CA SER A 893 -31.47 -36.03 -15.65
C SER A 893 -29.95 -36.14 -15.56
N PHE A 894 -29.42 -36.99 -14.67
CA PHE A 894 -27.98 -37.24 -14.63
C PHE A 894 -27.44 -37.74 -15.99
N ALA A 895 -28.28 -38.40 -16.80
CA ALA A 895 -27.94 -38.83 -18.16
C ALA A 895 -27.80 -37.66 -19.17
N SER A 896 -28.53 -36.56 -19.00
CA SER A 896 -28.41 -35.36 -19.86
C SER A 896 -27.33 -34.41 -19.38
N LEU A 897 -27.08 -34.38 -18.07
CA LEU A 897 -26.00 -33.63 -17.44
C LEU A 897 -24.63 -34.29 -17.68
N PHE A 898 -24.61 -35.62 -17.79
CA PHE A 898 -23.43 -36.44 -18.05
C PHE A 898 -23.74 -37.45 -19.17
N PRO A 899 -23.86 -37.01 -20.44
CA PRO A 899 -24.10 -37.92 -21.56
C PRO A 899 -22.99 -38.98 -21.60
N ILE A 900 -23.39 -40.24 -21.68
CA ILE A 900 -22.56 -41.45 -21.61
C ILE A 900 -21.17 -41.23 -22.23
N ILE A 901 -20.14 -41.55 -21.44
CA ILE A 901 -18.72 -41.71 -21.79
C ILE A 901 -18.55 -42.11 -23.26
N ASP A 902 -18.21 -41.15 -24.13
CA ASP A 902 -17.78 -41.43 -25.51
C ASP A 902 -16.27 -41.16 -25.64
N SER A 903 -15.57 -42.25 -25.98
CA SER A 903 -14.23 -42.45 -26.59
C SER A 903 -12.99 -41.66 -26.15
N SER A 904 -13.11 -40.64 -25.30
CA SER A 904 -11.97 -39.85 -24.79
C SER A 904 -11.55 -40.19 -23.35
N GLY A 905 -12.33 -41.00 -22.62
CA GLY A 905 -11.90 -41.67 -21.38
C GLY A 905 -11.60 -40.77 -20.17
N MET A 906 -12.18 -39.56 -20.06
CA MET A 906 -11.77 -38.58 -19.03
C MET A 906 -12.69 -38.40 -17.80
N LEU A 907 -13.80 -39.13 -17.66
CA LEU A 907 -14.60 -39.06 -16.43
C LEU A 907 -15.24 -40.42 -16.07
N SER A 908 -14.80 -40.98 -14.94
CA SER A 908 -15.61 -41.91 -14.14
C SER A 908 -16.30 -41.09 -13.03
N VAL A 909 -17.63 -41.04 -13.01
CA VAL A 909 -18.40 -40.33 -11.97
C VAL A 909 -19.05 -41.34 -11.05
N THR A 910 -18.67 -41.31 -9.77
CA THR A 910 -19.37 -42.04 -8.71
C THR A 910 -20.21 -41.05 -7.92
N ILE A 911 -21.52 -41.29 -7.83
CA ILE A 911 -22.47 -40.39 -7.18
C ILE A 911 -22.95 -40.99 -5.87
N TYR A 912 -22.74 -40.27 -4.77
CA TYR A 912 -23.34 -40.58 -3.47
C TYR A 912 -24.42 -39.57 -3.15
N SER A 913 -25.55 -40.05 -2.62
CA SER A 913 -26.60 -39.24 -2.01
C SER A 913 -26.78 -39.65 -0.55
N GLU A 914 -27.63 -38.95 0.19
CA GLU A 914 -28.03 -39.35 1.55
C GLU A 914 -28.65 -40.76 1.61
N SER A 915 -29.19 -41.25 0.49
CA SER A 915 -29.76 -42.61 0.38
C SER A 915 -28.72 -43.71 0.06
N GLY A 916 -27.45 -43.32 -0.10
CA GLY A 916 -26.34 -44.21 -0.43
C GLY A 916 -25.79 -44.01 -1.85
N LEU A 917 -25.00 -44.97 -2.30
CA LEU A 917 -24.42 -44.99 -3.65
C LEU A 917 -25.53 -45.12 -4.71
N ILE A 918 -25.58 -44.17 -5.64
CA ILE A 918 -26.48 -44.26 -6.80
C ILE A 918 -25.82 -45.20 -7.81
N SER A 919 -26.48 -46.31 -8.13
CA SER A 919 -25.92 -47.31 -9.05
C SER A 919 -25.81 -46.74 -10.48
N PRO A 920 -24.82 -47.18 -11.28
CA PRO A 920 -24.70 -46.81 -12.68
C PRO A 920 -25.99 -47.03 -13.51
N ASP A 921 -26.73 -48.10 -13.22
CA ASP A 921 -28.03 -48.40 -13.86
C ASP A 921 -29.11 -47.37 -13.52
N SER A 922 -29.06 -46.76 -12.34
CA SER A 922 -30.02 -45.72 -11.92
C SER A 922 -29.74 -44.38 -12.60
N ILE A 923 -28.47 -44.11 -12.92
CA ILE A 923 -28.04 -42.92 -13.68
C ILE A 923 -28.56 -43.01 -15.12
N GLN A 924 -28.47 -44.19 -15.75
CA GLN A 924 -28.98 -44.41 -17.11
C GLN A 924 -30.51 -44.45 -17.20
N ASN A 925 -31.20 -44.84 -16.13
CA ASN A 925 -32.67 -44.88 -16.07
C ASN A 925 -33.31 -43.54 -15.67
N GLY A 926 -32.57 -42.42 -15.78
CA GLY A 926 -33.14 -41.09 -15.64
C GLY A 926 -33.29 -40.58 -14.21
N ALA A 927 -32.39 -40.95 -13.29
CA ALA A 927 -32.29 -40.26 -12.00
C ALA A 927 -32.11 -38.74 -12.21
N ILE A 928 -32.81 -37.93 -11.42
CA ILE A 928 -32.85 -36.46 -11.57
C ILE A 928 -32.10 -35.82 -10.39
N MET A 929 -31.29 -34.81 -10.70
CA MET A 929 -30.74 -33.94 -9.67
C MET A 929 -31.86 -33.04 -9.16
N ASN A 930 -32.14 -33.08 -7.86
CA ASN A 930 -33.17 -32.27 -7.23
C ASN A 930 -32.59 -31.39 -6.12
N ARG A 931 -33.32 -30.35 -5.75
CA ARG A 931 -32.88 -29.37 -4.74
C ARG A 931 -32.88 -29.89 -3.30
N THR A 932 -33.55 -31.01 -3.03
CA THR A 932 -33.67 -31.59 -1.67
C THR A 932 -32.57 -32.60 -1.36
N SER A 933 -31.65 -32.84 -2.29
CA SER A 933 -30.59 -33.82 -2.14
C SER A 933 -29.23 -33.18 -2.37
N GLY A 934 -28.29 -33.46 -1.47
CA GLY A 934 -26.88 -33.17 -1.68
C GLY A 934 -26.16 -34.35 -2.33
N TYR A 935 -25.19 -34.04 -3.19
CA TYR A 935 -24.46 -35.04 -3.97
C TYR A 935 -22.95 -34.94 -3.76
N LEU A 936 -22.28 -36.09 -3.66
CA LEU A 936 -20.83 -36.20 -3.73
C LEU A 936 -20.43 -36.75 -5.10
N LEU A 937 -19.63 -36.01 -5.86
CA LEU A 937 -19.15 -36.40 -7.18
C LEU A 937 -17.63 -36.53 -7.15
N VAL A 938 -17.11 -37.64 -7.65
CA VAL A 938 -15.67 -37.81 -7.88
C VAL A 938 -15.41 -37.62 -9.37
N THR A 939 -14.49 -36.72 -9.74
CA THR A 939 -14.11 -36.48 -11.14
C THR A 939 -12.60 -36.64 -11.33
N GLU A 940 -12.17 -36.99 -12.55
CA GLU A 940 -10.74 -37.19 -12.87
C GLU A 940 -10.08 -35.96 -13.51
N ALA A 941 -10.89 -34.95 -13.87
CA ALA A 941 -10.48 -33.70 -14.48
C ALA A 941 -11.38 -32.52 -14.01
N ILE A 942 -10.94 -31.29 -14.29
CA ILE A 942 -11.76 -30.09 -14.11
C ILE A 942 -12.83 -30.08 -15.21
N ASP A 943 -14.08 -29.80 -14.83
CA ASP A 943 -15.20 -29.75 -15.77
C ASP A 943 -16.27 -28.75 -15.30
N THR A 944 -17.32 -28.53 -16.09
CA THR A 944 -18.41 -27.61 -15.76
C THR A 944 -19.77 -28.27 -15.95
N LEU A 945 -20.56 -28.28 -14.88
CA LEU A 945 -21.95 -28.72 -14.89
C LEU A 945 -22.88 -27.51 -15.08
N ARG A 946 -23.73 -27.53 -16.11
CA ARG A 946 -24.75 -26.51 -16.35
C ARG A 946 -26.15 -27.11 -16.17
N ILE A 947 -26.91 -26.52 -15.26
CA ILE A 947 -28.24 -26.96 -14.85
C ILE A 947 -29.23 -25.85 -15.24
N TYR A 948 -30.38 -26.22 -15.82
CA TYR A 948 -31.42 -25.26 -16.23
C TYR A 948 -32.74 -25.58 -15.54
N GLY A 949 -33.48 -24.58 -15.06
CA GLY A 949 -34.73 -24.82 -14.36
C GLY A 949 -35.36 -23.55 -13.81
N TYR A 950 -36.34 -23.73 -12.92
CA TYR A 950 -37.11 -22.65 -12.33
C TYR A 950 -36.78 -22.51 -10.85
N GLU A 951 -36.66 -21.26 -10.39
CA GLU A 951 -36.66 -20.96 -8.96
C GLU A 951 -38.09 -21.11 -8.43
N THR A 952 -38.29 -21.86 -7.36
CA THR A 952 -39.60 -22.04 -6.71
C THR A 952 -39.79 -21.12 -5.50
N THR A 953 -41.04 -21.00 -5.05
CA THR A 953 -41.42 -20.16 -3.90
C THR A 953 -41.11 -20.84 -2.57
N LEU A 954 -40.42 -20.11 -1.69
CA LEU A 954 -40.24 -20.41 -0.27
C LEU A 954 -41.58 -20.33 0.49
N PRO A 955 -41.75 -21.02 1.65
CA PRO A 955 -40.74 -21.79 2.39
C PRO A 955 -40.71 -23.28 2.07
N PHE A 956 -39.63 -23.96 2.44
CA PHE A 956 -39.53 -25.42 2.44
C PHE A 956 -38.74 -25.94 3.66
N GLU A 957 -38.92 -27.20 4.05
CA GLU A 957 -38.32 -27.78 5.26
C GLU A 957 -37.23 -28.83 4.95
N TYR A 958 -36.17 -28.88 5.76
CA TYR A 958 -35.13 -29.91 5.72
C TYR A 958 -34.94 -30.58 7.09
N GLU A 959 -35.05 -31.90 7.15
CA GLU A 959 -34.83 -32.67 8.38
C GLU A 959 -33.36 -33.13 8.50
N PHE A 960 -32.66 -32.66 9.54
CA PHE A 960 -31.37 -33.19 9.96
C PHE A 960 -31.57 -34.34 10.93
N LYS A 961 -30.92 -35.47 10.70
CA LYS A 961 -30.84 -36.59 11.65
C LYS A 961 -29.67 -36.38 12.60
N GLN A 962 -29.79 -36.86 13.84
CA GLN A 962 -28.66 -36.88 14.77
C GLN A 962 -27.39 -37.46 14.12
N GLY A 963 -26.27 -36.74 14.20
CA GLY A 963 -25.02 -37.10 13.53
C GLY A 963 -24.77 -36.30 12.25
N TRP A 964 -24.05 -36.91 11.30
CA TRP A 964 -23.64 -36.27 10.04
C TRP A 964 -24.73 -36.36 8.97
N ASN A 965 -25.03 -35.24 8.31
CA ASN A 965 -25.99 -35.10 7.20
C ASN A 965 -25.30 -34.45 6.00
N ILE A 966 -25.78 -34.72 4.79
CA ILE A 966 -25.31 -34.05 3.56
C ILE A 966 -26.35 -33.01 3.16
N PHE A 967 -26.15 -31.78 3.60
CA PHE A 967 -27.09 -30.70 3.40
C PHE A 967 -26.88 -30.00 2.04
N PRO A 968 -27.88 -29.98 1.14
CA PRO A 968 -27.82 -29.20 -0.09
C PRO A 968 -28.14 -27.73 0.17
N PHE A 969 -27.25 -26.81 -0.23
CA PHE A 969 -27.57 -25.39 -0.10
C PHE A 969 -28.57 -24.96 -1.19
N PRO A 970 -29.76 -24.44 -0.83
CA PRO A 970 -30.91 -24.42 -1.73
C PRO A 970 -31.22 -23.03 -2.33
N LEU A 971 -30.39 -22.03 -2.08
CA LEU A 971 -30.62 -20.64 -2.48
C LEU A 971 -29.69 -20.23 -3.61
N SER A 972 -30.16 -19.31 -4.47
CA SER A 972 -29.39 -18.77 -5.59
C SER A 972 -28.41 -17.66 -5.21
N ALA A 973 -28.50 -17.16 -3.97
CA ALA A 973 -27.56 -16.21 -3.39
C ALA A 973 -26.83 -16.81 -2.19
N PRO A 974 -25.54 -16.50 -1.98
CA PRO A 974 -24.81 -16.93 -0.79
C PRO A 974 -25.47 -16.45 0.50
N GLN A 975 -25.35 -17.22 1.58
CA GLN A 975 -25.86 -16.85 2.91
C GLN A 975 -24.80 -17.04 3.99
N SER A 976 -24.81 -16.17 5.00
CA SER A 976 -24.01 -16.37 6.20
C SER A 976 -24.52 -17.59 6.97
N ILE A 977 -23.60 -18.41 7.49
CA ILE A 977 -23.94 -19.58 8.29
C ILE A 977 -24.75 -19.20 9.53
N ASP A 978 -24.32 -18.17 10.26
CA ASP A 978 -24.97 -17.74 11.50
C ASP A 978 -26.41 -17.28 11.26
N VAL A 979 -26.67 -16.71 10.08
CA VAL A 979 -28.02 -16.28 9.66
C VAL A 979 -28.86 -17.46 9.20
N PHE A 980 -28.30 -18.30 8.33
CA PHE A 980 -29.02 -19.40 7.70
C PHE A 980 -29.40 -20.49 8.72
N PHE A 981 -28.48 -20.83 9.61
CA PHE A 981 -28.68 -21.86 10.63
C PHE A 981 -29.20 -21.30 11.96
N ALA A 982 -29.58 -20.02 12.04
CA ALA A 982 -29.92 -19.34 13.30
C ALA A 982 -30.91 -20.11 14.19
N SER A 983 -31.93 -20.74 13.59
CA SER A 983 -32.97 -21.46 14.33
C SER A 983 -32.51 -22.81 14.90
N ILE A 984 -31.42 -23.38 14.39
CA ILE A 984 -30.86 -24.67 14.85
C ILE A 984 -29.41 -24.56 15.33
N LEU A 985 -28.82 -23.36 15.35
CA LEU A 985 -27.42 -23.15 15.70
C LEU A 985 -27.01 -23.75 17.05
N PRO A 986 -27.85 -23.73 18.12
CA PRO A 986 -27.50 -24.35 19.41
C PRO A 986 -27.23 -25.85 19.36
N ILE A 987 -27.68 -26.55 18.32
CA ILE A 987 -27.51 -28.01 18.17
C ILE A 987 -26.59 -28.38 17.00
N VAL A 988 -26.07 -27.40 16.27
CA VAL A 988 -25.01 -27.60 15.27
C VAL A 988 -23.69 -27.79 16.00
N GLU A 989 -23.01 -28.91 15.74
CA GLU A 989 -21.68 -29.18 16.30
C GLU A 989 -20.56 -28.72 15.33
N GLU A 990 -20.76 -28.95 14.03
CA GLU A 990 -19.79 -28.63 12.98
C GLU A 990 -20.49 -28.55 11.63
N ILE A 991 -20.11 -27.57 10.80
CA ILE A 991 -20.47 -27.51 9.39
C ILE A 991 -19.18 -27.47 8.59
N LYS A 992 -19.04 -28.27 7.55
CA LYS A 992 -17.84 -28.21 6.71
C LYS A 992 -18.10 -28.52 5.25
N ASP A 993 -17.25 -27.98 4.40
CA ASP A 993 -16.96 -28.57 3.09
C ASP A 993 -15.60 -29.28 3.13
N TYR A 994 -15.02 -29.60 1.97
CA TYR A 994 -13.74 -30.32 1.93
C TYR A 994 -12.53 -29.44 2.30
N GLN A 995 -12.68 -28.11 2.33
CA GLN A 995 -11.57 -27.17 2.47
C GLN A 995 -11.71 -26.27 3.71
N THR A 996 -12.93 -26.08 4.18
CA THR A 996 -13.27 -25.10 5.21
C THR A 996 -14.26 -25.70 6.20
N PHE A 997 -14.26 -25.19 7.43
CA PHE A 997 -15.16 -25.63 8.48
C PHE A 997 -15.68 -24.44 9.30
N TYR A 998 -16.81 -24.66 9.94
CA TYR A 998 -17.46 -23.78 10.89
C TYR A 998 -17.76 -24.59 12.15
N ASN A 999 -17.35 -24.05 13.29
CA ASN A 999 -17.68 -24.62 14.59
C ASN A 999 -18.22 -23.49 15.48
N PRO A 1000 -19.49 -23.55 15.92
CA PRO A 1000 -20.10 -22.48 16.72
C PRO A 1000 -19.49 -22.34 18.12
N LEU A 1001 -18.68 -23.31 18.57
CA LEU A 1001 -17.93 -23.26 19.83
C LEU A 1001 -16.52 -22.66 19.67
N CYS A 1002 -16.07 -22.39 18.43
CA CYS A 1002 -14.81 -21.70 18.17
C CYS A 1002 -15.05 -20.20 17.95
N PRO A 1003 -14.11 -19.32 18.36
CA PRO A 1003 -14.10 -17.92 17.95
C PRO A 1003 -14.31 -17.78 16.44
N SER A 1004 -15.11 -16.81 16.01
CA SER A 1004 -15.57 -16.69 14.62
C SER A 1004 -14.44 -16.61 13.58
N PHE A 1005 -13.26 -16.12 13.95
CA PHE A 1005 -12.09 -16.07 13.07
C PHE A 1005 -11.42 -17.43 12.81
N LEU A 1006 -11.71 -18.46 13.62
CA LEU A 1006 -11.24 -19.84 13.40
C LEU A 1006 -12.20 -20.65 12.51
N SER A 1007 -13.45 -20.20 12.38
CA SER A 1007 -14.42 -20.75 11.44
C SER A 1007 -14.10 -20.21 10.03
N THR A 1008 -13.40 -21.02 9.24
CA THR A 1008 -12.98 -20.68 7.87
C THR A 1008 -14.12 -20.76 6.84
N LEU A 1009 -15.18 -21.50 7.17
CA LEU A 1009 -16.42 -21.49 6.40
C LEU A 1009 -17.33 -20.41 6.99
N VAL A 1010 -17.51 -19.32 6.25
CA VAL A 1010 -18.32 -18.16 6.68
C VAL A 1010 -19.59 -17.98 5.85
N LEU A 1011 -19.59 -18.49 4.61
CA LEU A 1011 -20.68 -18.37 3.66
C LEU A 1011 -21.03 -19.73 3.05
N LEU A 1012 -22.32 -20.02 3.01
CA LEU A 1012 -22.91 -21.06 2.18
C LEU A 1012 -23.04 -20.54 0.75
N GLN A 1013 -22.64 -21.33 -0.23
CA GLN A 1013 -22.56 -20.92 -1.64
C GLN A 1013 -23.55 -21.70 -2.50
N PRO A 1014 -24.25 -21.04 -3.44
CA PRO A 1014 -25.06 -21.72 -4.44
C PRO A 1014 -24.24 -22.78 -5.18
N GLY A 1015 -24.81 -23.97 -5.39
CA GLY A 1015 -24.11 -25.07 -6.06
C GLY A 1015 -23.34 -26.02 -5.16
N LYS A 1016 -23.21 -25.74 -3.86
CA LYS A 1016 -22.49 -26.60 -2.93
C LYS A 1016 -23.42 -27.38 -1.99
N SER A 1017 -22.97 -28.57 -1.61
CA SER A 1017 -23.47 -29.30 -0.44
C SER A 1017 -22.47 -29.24 0.72
N TYR A 1018 -22.97 -29.36 1.94
CA TYR A 1018 -22.18 -29.26 3.17
C TYR A 1018 -22.42 -30.47 4.07
N LEU A 1019 -21.36 -30.91 4.75
CA LEU A 1019 -21.47 -31.87 5.84
C LEU A 1019 -21.86 -31.13 7.10
N VAL A 1020 -23.03 -31.42 7.64
CA VAL A 1020 -23.56 -30.78 8.85
C VAL A 1020 -23.71 -31.84 9.93
N LYS A 1021 -23.04 -31.63 11.05
CA LYS A 1021 -23.17 -32.48 12.23
C LYS A 1021 -24.10 -31.80 13.24
N VAL A 1022 -25.17 -32.50 13.61
CA VAL A 1022 -26.10 -32.05 14.66
C VAL A 1022 -26.12 -33.01 15.83
N SER A 1023 -26.31 -32.48 17.04
CA SER A 1023 -26.32 -33.26 18.28
C SER A 1023 -27.63 -34.04 18.50
N GLU A 1024 -28.72 -33.63 17.86
CA GLU A 1024 -30.04 -34.29 17.85
C GLU A 1024 -30.79 -34.07 16.53
N THR A 1025 -31.84 -34.86 16.27
CA THR A 1025 -32.67 -34.72 15.06
C THR A 1025 -33.51 -33.44 15.11
N VAL A 1026 -33.51 -32.64 14.04
CA VAL A 1026 -34.21 -31.35 13.95
C VAL A 1026 -34.72 -31.05 12.55
N VAL A 1027 -35.77 -30.22 12.43
CA VAL A 1027 -36.24 -29.68 11.15
C VAL A 1027 -35.85 -28.20 11.02
N LEU A 1028 -35.18 -27.85 9.93
CA LEU A 1028 -34.85 -26.48 9.54
C LEU A 1028 -35.89 -25.97 8.52
N GLU A 1029 -36.62 -24.92 8.86
CA GLU A 1029 -37.50 -24.20 7.95
C GLU A 1029 -36.70 -23.16 7.16
N ILE A 1030 -36.68 -23.26 5.84
CA ILE A 1030 -35.89 -22.41 4.94
C ILE A 1030 -36.86 -21.43 4.28
N LYS A 1031 -36.65 -20.14 4.56
CA LYS A 1031 -37.58 -19.03 4.26
C LYS A 1031 -37.12 -18.14 3.13
#